data_AF-A0A517LF65-F1
#
_entry.id   AF-A0A517LF65-F1
#
_cell.length_a   1.000
_cell.length_b   1.000
_cell.length_c   1.000
_cell.angle_alpha   90.00
_cell.angle_beta   90.00
_cell.angle_gamma   90.00
#
_symmetry.space_group_name_H-M   'P 1'
#
loop_
_entity.id
_entity.type
_entity.pdbx_description
1 polymer ?
#
loop_
_entity_poly.entity_id
_entity_poly.type
_entity_poly.pdbx_seq_one_letter_code
_entity_poly.pdbx_strand_id
1 'polypeptide(L)'
;MTRFTHFLLLFTLFVPSLAGSIRGRPERWIQPYKRAPLQNIVTWDNSSLLVNGQRIMFYSGEFHPFRLPVPGLWLDVFQKIRSMGYTGVSFYTDWALLEGKPGEFSAKGVFALEPFFEAAKQAGIYLLARPGPYINAEVSGGGFPGWLQRIKGHPRTADKSYLASTELYVKSIGAIIAKAQITNGGPVILFQPENEYTGAAPGFQFPDAKYFQYVQDQFRAAGIVVPFISNDASASGHNAPGQPAAVDIYGHDGYPLGFDCKNPSIWRAGKLPTNWRDVHMKQSPGTPYSIPEFQGGSFDPWGGPGFEKCSDLLNHEFQRVFYKNNFGFGVTIFNLYMTYGGTNWGNLGHAGGYTSYDYGSAITEDRSVNREKYSEAKLEANFLVASPSYLTAVPGPARSDTYFTNSSDITVTPLQSKMTKFLIVRHTDYASLMTTPYRLSLINTSAGNLTIPLAGGVLSLHGRDSKIHVVDYMMGDINLLYSTAEIFTWKKFKGRTTLIVYSGPDEQHEMGVSLSAGKTLPTTILGSGVNAAVVNGVTILSWRTTAADRALRLGPLDIYFIDRNSAYQHWVLDVPQNPTDDTPYTNTGAPHVILKGGYLMRTARVSDTTLDLTGDLAPTEQLSQPLRIISGAPPNMTRLTFNGQDLGFKRNANGIITAAMTYNEPGISLPSLAELTWSYTDSLPEIDPAYSDASWPKAGYRRTDNTLRNLTTPTSLYGSEYGYHSGALVYRGHFKANGNESTIYLDAQGGSAFGMSAWLDSNFLGSFVGSGAASFGNKTFNVPQLSPGGDHVLTVVVDNMGLNENWIVGSDEMKSPRGILDFKFSGHVQKDVTWKLTGNFGGEYYPDKTRGPLNEGGLWAERQGYHLPSPPTDNWEKVKGGPIQGIGKAGIAFFTTTFELNMPRGYDIPLSIVFSNTTSSLSEPPPSDTSNPPSNLPPPTSIPPVSAPQTPIPAIPTSNSTSISSYRIQIFVNGWQFGKYIINSYALGTGAWLAIQATPLLLTPKLIITMLSEEMHQPSSLETFLSRTSGLTLFFFALLTTLLTGTLPLTSTPSADESKPYATPALIITMAYHTLTAFYLYANYTRTGISGFVLGAVGSGGLAAMGLWCLMFADGSHISRRTGKDKRVSGFPFGNREAREARGKKGL
;
A
#
# COMPACT_ATOMS: atom_id res chain seq x y z
N MET A 1 32.69 -41.56 -76.18
CA MET A 1 31.28 -41.65 -75.71
C MET A 1 31.12 -41.93 -74.20
N THR A 2 32.17 -41.89 -73.38
CA THR A 2 32.07 -42.18 -71.92
C THR A 2 32.37 -40.97 -71.00
N ARG A 3 32.78 -39.82 -71.56
CA ARG A 3 33.05 -38.59 -70.79
C ARG A 3 31.98 -37.48 -70.91
N PHE A 4 31.05 -37.59 -71.87
CA PHE A 4 29.97 -36.59 -72.04
C PHE A 4 28.71 -36.93 -71.23
N THR A 5 28.49 -38.22 -70.95
CA THR A 5 27.37 -38.72 -70.12
C THR A 5 27.57 -38.49 -68.62
N HIS A 6 28.83 -38.36 -68.15
CA HIS A 6 29.13 -38.04 -66.76
C HIS A 6 28.96 -36.55 -66.43
N PHE A 7 29.08 -35.65 -67.42
CA PHE A 7 28.94 -34.22 -67.20
C PHE A 7 27.46 -33.78 -67.14
N LEU A 8 26.56 -34.43 -67.91
CA LEU A 8 25.13 -34.14 -67.84
C LEU A 8 24.45 -34.69 -66.57
N LEU A 9 24.93 -35.81 -66.01
CA LEU A 9 24.37 -36.38 -64.76
C LEU A 9 24.80 -35.60 -63.50
N LEU A 10 25.94 -34.91 -63.54
CA LEU A 10 26.39 -34.03 -62.46
C LEU A 10 25.67 -32.67 -62.48
N PHE A 11 25.17 -32.22 -63.62
CA PHE A 11 24.44 -30.95 -63.73
C PHE A 11 22.95 -31.06 -63.35
N THR A 12 22.32 -32.23 -63.51
CA THR A 12 20.92 -32.45 -63.10
C THR A 12 20.75 -32.69 -61.60
N LEU A 13 21.82 -32.99 -60.86
CA LEU A 13 21.81 -33.12 -59.40
C LEU A 13 22.21 -31.83 -58.65
N PHE A 14 22.69 -30.80 -59.35
CA PHE A 14 23.12 -29.54 -58.73
C PHE A 14 22.07 -28.42 -58.73
N VAL A 15 20.99 -28.56 -59.51
CA VAL A 15 19.92 -27.55 -59.58
C VAL A 15 18.86 -27.69 -58.48
N PRO A 16 18.51 -28.90 -57.96
CA PRO A 16 17.58 -28.99 -56.83
C PRO A 16 18.22 -28.57 -55.48
N SER A 17 19.55 -28.66 -55.35
CA SER A 17 20.26 -28.33 -54.10
C SER A 17 20.50 -26.84 -53.90
N LEU A 18 20.61 -26.04 -54.98
CA LEU A 18 20.69 -24.57 -54.86
C LEU A 18 19.33 -23.88 -54.66
N ALA A 19 18.22 -24.51 -55.08
CA ALA A 19 16.87 -24.02 -54.78
C ALA A 19 16.41 -24.37 -53.35
N GLY A 20 17.00 -25.41 -52.74
CA GLY A 20 16.77 -25.78 -51.33
C GLY A 20 17.58 -24.95 -50.33
N SER A 21 18.78 -24.47 -50.70
CA SER A 21 19.64 -23.69 -49.81
C SER A 21 19.26 -22.21 -49.68
N ILE A 22 18.41 -21.68 -50.57
CA ILE A 22 17.88 -20.30 -50.47
C ILE A 22 16.49 -20.26 -49.82
N ARG A 23 15.93 -21.41 -49.41
CA ARG A 23 14.66 -21.50 -48.65
C ARG A 23 14.78 -22.07 -47.23
N GLY A 24 15.97 -22.47 -46.80
CA GLY A 24 16.21 -22.87 -45.42
C GLY A 24 16.35 -21.65 -44.51
N ARG A 25 15.27 -21.25 -43.82
CA ARG A 25 15.37 -20.27 -42.74
C ARG A 25 16.40 -20.78 -41.70
N PRO A 26 17.45 -20.01 -41.35
CA PRO A 26 18.46 -20.40 -40.36
C PRO A 26 17.86 -20.74 -38.98
N GLU A 27 16.65 -20.25 -38.70
CA GLU A 27 15.91 -20.46 -37.46
C GLU A 27 15.49 -21.92 -37.19
N ARG A 28 15.52 -22.82 -38.21
CA ARG A 28 15.12 -24.23 -38.00
C ARG A 28 16.24 -25.15 -37.50
N TRP A 29 17.48 -24.67 -37.42
CA TRP A 29 18.65 -25.48 -37.03
C TRP A 29 19.28 -25.07 -35.70
N ILE A 30 18.73 -24.04 -35.04
CA ILE A 30 19.04 -23.76 -33.63
C ILE A 30 18.08 -24.62 -32.80
N GLN A 31 18.53 -25.78 -32.36
CA GLN A 31 17.88 -26.45 -31.23
C GLN A 31 17.96 -25.48 -30.05
N PRO A 32 16.84 -24.97 -29.51
CA PRO A 32 16.87 -24.16 -28.31
C PRO A 32 17.53 -24.99 -27.21
N TYR A 33 18.51 -24.42 -26.50
CA TYR A 33 19.07 -25.03 -25.31
C TYR A 33 17.93 -25.26 -24.30
N LYS A 34 17.42 -26.49 -24.20
CA LYS A 34 16.45 -26.89 -23.19
C LYS A 34 17.22 -27.25 -21.93
N ARG A 35 17.32 -26.32 -20.98
CA ARG A 35 17.62 -26.70 -19.60
C ARG A 35 16.45 -27.56 -19.12
N ALA A 36 16.69 -28.85 -18.89
CA ALA A 36 15.63 -29.74 -18.43
C ALA A 36 15.21 -29.35 -17.00
N PRO A 37 13.91 -29.35 -16.66
CA PRO A 37 13.46 -29.20 -15.29
C PRO A 37 14.18 -30.21 -14.37
N LEU A 38 14.60 -29.76 -13.19
CA LEU A 38 15.27 -30.62 -12.20
C LEU A 38 14.31 -31.64 -11.55
N GLN A 39 13.02 -31.52 -11.82
CA GLN A 39 11.91 -32.32 -11.32
C GLN A 39 10.74 -32.26 -12.33
N ASN A 40 9.75 -33.14 -12.21
CA ASN A 40 8.61 -33.24 -13.14
C ASN A 40 7.25 -32.85 -12.52
N ILE A 41 7.25 -32.26 -11.32
CA ILE A 41 6.07 -31.83 -10.57
C ILE A 41 5.63 -30.42 -10.99
N VAL A 42 6.57 -29.46 -11.03
CA VAL A 42 6.34 -28.10 -11.53
C VAL A 42 7.12 -27.93 -12.82
N THR A 43 6.39 -27.87 -13.93
CA THR A 43 6.95 -27.67 -15.27
C THR A 43 6.25 -26.48 -15.93
N TRP A 44 6.68 -26.11 -17.12
CA TRP A 44 6.08 -25.00 -17.87
C TRP A 44 6.23 -25.20 -19.37
N ASP A 45 5.45 -24.44 -20.12
CA ASP A 45 5.66 -24.21 -21.55
C ASP A 45 5.46 -22.73 -21.88
N ASN A 46 5.32 -22.39 -23.15
CA ASN A 46 5.11 -21.02 -23.61
C ASN A 46 3.76 -20.40 -23.17
N SER A 47 2.86 -21.20 -22.58
CA SER A 47 1.50 -20.78 -22.28
C SER A 47 1.27 -20.65 -20.78
N SER A 48 1.64 -21.65 -19.98
CA SER A 48 1.40 -21.62 -18.53
C SER A 48 2.36 -22.52 -17.74
N LEU A 49 2.35 -22.37 -16.41
CA LEU A 49 2.83 -23.42 -15.51
C LEU A 49 1.96 -24.68 -15.62
N LEU A 50 2.57 -25.82 -15.32
CA LEU A 50 1.91 -27.08 -15.03
C LEU A 50 2.35 -27.56 -13.66
N VAL A 51 1.40 -27.80 -12.75
CA VAL A 51 1.63 -28.39 -11.44
C VAL A 51 0.97 -29.76 -11.42
N ASN A 52 1.74 -30.82 -11.14
CA ASN A 52 1.29 -32.21 -11.26
C ASN A 52 0.68 -32.53 -12.63
N GLY A 53 1.25 -31.96 -13.69
CA GLY A 53 0.77 -32.12 -15.07
C GLY A 53 -0.51 -31.35 -15.43
N GLN A 54 -1.06 -30.55 -14.50
CA GLN A 54 -2.25 -29.72 -14.74
C GLN A 54 -1.86 -28.26 -14.92
N ARG A 55 -2.38 -27.61 -15.97
CA ARG A 55 -2.18 -26.17 -16.18
C ARG A 55 -2.84 -25.37 -15.08
N ILE A 56 -2.12 -24.38 -14.55
CA ILE A 56 -2.65 -23.46 -13.55
C ILE A 56 -2.51 -22.02 -14.02
N MET A 57 -3.49 -21.21 -13.64
CA MET A 57 -3.29 -19.77 -13.48
C MET A 57 -2.61 -19.59 -12.12
N PHE A 58 -1.35 -19.15 -12.08
CA PHE A 58 -0.73 -18.73 -10.82
C PHE A 58 -1.09 -17.27 -10.57
N TYR A 59 -2.32 -17.04 -10.10
CA TYR A 59 -2.76 -15.73 -9.67
C TYR A 59 -2.43 -15.61 -8.18
N SER A 60 -1.49 -14.74 -7.87
CA SER A 60 -0.83 -14.63 -6.59
C SER A 60 -1.02 -13.25 -5.97
N GLY A 61 -0.97 -13.20 -4.64
CA GLY A 61 -0.89 -11.97 -3.89
C GLY A 61 0.36 -11.92 -3.02
N GLU A 62 1.01 -10.77 -2.92
CA GLU A 62 2.17 -10.62 -2.05
C GLU A 62 1.74 -10.52 -0.57
N PHE A 63 2.41 -11.29 0.28
CA PHE A 63 2.27 -11.28 1.75
C PHE A 63 3.62 -11.55 2.43
N HIS A 64 4.13 -10.59 3.21
CA HIS A 64 5.37 -10.73 3.97
C HIS A 64 5.12 -11.24 5.40
N PRO A 65 5.56 -12.46 5.77
CA PRO A 65 5.31 -13.01 7.11
C PRO A 65 5.92 -12.15 8.22
N PHE A 66 7.09 -11.55 7.98
CA PHE A 66 7.77 -10.71 8.96
C PHE A 66 7.04 -9.39 9.26
N ARG A 67 6.10 -8.94 8.42
CA ARG A 67 5.26 -7.74 8.67
C ARG A 67 4.00 -8.04 9.50
N LEU A 68 3.76 -9.32 9.83
CA LEU A 68 2.70 -9.75 10.74
C LEU A 68 3.30 -10.75 11.74
N PRO A 69 3.92 -10.30 12.85
CA PRO A 69 4.66 -11.14 13.80
C PRO A 69 3.73 -11.93 14.74
N VAL A 70 2.63 -12.44 14.19
CA VAL A 70 1.62 -13.23 14.88
C VAL A 70 1.32 -14.46 14.00
N PRO A 71 2.11 -15.55 14.12
CA PRO A 71 1.97 -16.71 13.25
C PRO A 71 0.55 -17.30 13.19
N GLY A 72 -0.22 -17.20 14.29
CA GLY A 72 -1.61 -17.64 14.35
C GLY A 72 -2.58 -16.86 13.44
N LEU A 73 -2.18 -15.69 12.93
CA LEU A 73 -2.98 -14.86 12.00
C LEU A 73 -2.60 -15.07 10.54
N TRP A 74 -1.57 -15.85 10.22
CA TRP A 74 -1.19 -16.08 8.83
C TRP A 74 -2.26 -16.87 8.06
N LEU A 75 -2.90 -17.84 8.71
CA LEU A 75 -4.02 -18.59 8.11
C LEU A 75 -5.20 -17.66 7.77
N ASP A 76 -5.46 -16.63 8.57
CA ASP A 76 -6.53 -15.65 8.29
C ASP A 76 -6.27 -14.93 6.96
N VAL A 77 -5.04 -14.43 6.76
CA VAL A 77 -4.65 -13.76 5.51
C VAL A 77 -4.69 -14.72 4.32
N PHE A 78 -4.19 -15.95 4.47
CA PHE A 78 -4.27 -16.96 3.41
C PHE A 78 -5.70 -17.32 3.03
N GLN A 79 -6.61 -17.44 4.01
CA GLN A 79 -8.02 -17.69 3.74
C GLN A 79 -8.67 -16.51 3.00
N LYS A 80 -8.36 -15.27 3.36
CA LYS A 80 -8.82 -14.07 2.62
C LYS A 80 -8.34 -14.10 1.16
N ILE A 81 -7.05 -14.40 0.94
CA ILE A 81 -6.49 -14.54 -0.41
C ILE A 81 -7.16 -15.68 -1.19
N ARG A 82 -7.34 -16.85 -0.56
CA ARG A 82 -8.00 -18.01 -1.16
C ARG A 82 -9.46 -17.71 -1.52
N SER A 83 -10.19 -17.00 -0.67
CA SER A 83 -11.60 -16.64 -0.87
C SER A 83 -11.81 -15.62 -2.00
N MET A 84 -10.79 -14.84 -2.36
CA MET A 84 -10.82 -14.07 -3.62
C MET A 84 -10.75 -14.99 -4.86
N GLY A 85 -10.22 -16.21 -4.73
CA GLY A 85 -9.99 -17.13 -5.83
C GLY A 85 -8.53 -17.20 -6.29
N TYR A 86 -7.61 -16.60 -5.53
CA TYR A 86 -6.17 -16.67 -5.84
C TYR A 86 -5.67 -18.08 -5.56
N THR A 87 -4.64 -18.47 -6.30
CA THR A 87 -4.05 -19.82 -6.26
C THR A 87 -2.65 -19.82 -5.63
N GLY A 88 -2.04 -18.64 -5.52
CA GLY A 88 -0.69 -18.45 -5.03
C GLY A 88 -0.56 -17.31 -4.02
N VAL A 89 0.54 -17.34 -3.29
CA VAL A 89 1.09 -16.20 -2.55
C VAL A 89 2.58 -16.09 -2.83
N SER A 90 3.05 -14.87 -2.98
CA SER A 90 4.47 -14.56 -3.07
C SER A 90 4.92 -13.92 -1.76
N PHE A 91 6.12 -14.25 -1.30
CA PHE A 91 6.62 -13.73 -0.03
C PHE A 91 8.13 -13.47 -0.05
N TYR A 92 8.53 -12.36 0.55
CA TYR A 92 9.92 -12.09 0.93
C TYR A 92 10.30 -12.71 2.28
N THR A 93 11.60 -12.92 2.47
CA THR A 93 12.21 -13.10 3.80
C THR A 93 13.24 -12.00 4.02
N ASP A 94 13.27 -11.40 5.19
CA ASP A 94 14.18 -10.28 5.51
C ASP A 94 15.45 -10.78 6.22
N TRP A 95 16.59 -10.71 5.54
CA TRP A 95 17.88 -11.15 6.09
C TRP A 95 18.30 -10.34 7.33
N ALA A 96 17.99 -9.04 7.39
CA ALA A 96 18.32 -8.17 8.52
C ALA A 96 17.71 -8.65 9.85
N LEU A 97 16.54 -9.32 9.79
CA LEU A 97 15.87 -9.90 10.96
C LEU A 97 16.45 -11.27 11.34
N LEU A 98 16.94 -12.05 10.37
CA LEU A 98 17.34 -13.44 10.57
C LEU A 98 18.83 -13.59 10.90
N GLU A 99 19.67 -12.64 10.53
CA GLU A 99 21.11 -12.63 10.85
C GLU A 99 21.56 -11.24 11.31
N GLY A 100 20.89 -10.71 12.33
CA GLY A 100 21.24 -9.41 12.93
C GLY A 100 22.67 -9.35 13.48
N LYS A 101 23.25 -10.52 13.80
CA LYS A 101 24.67 -10.70 14.10
C LYS A 101 25.32 -11.57 13.03
N PRO A 102 26.42 -11.13 12.40
CA PRO A 102 27.08 -11.91 11.38
C PRO A 102 27.55 -13.26 11.95
N GLY A 103 27.21 -14.35 11.27
CA GLY A 103 27.52 -15.70 11.70
C GLY A 103 26.48 -16.37 12.60
N GLU A 104 25.39 -15.67 12.99
CA GLU A 104 24.32 -16.21 13.82
C GLU A 104 22.95 -16.08 13.15
N PHE A 105 22.61 -17.06 12.31
CA PHE A 105 21.28 -17.18 11.71
C PHE A 105 20.24 -17.72 12.71
N SER A 106 19.07 -17.09 12.80
CA SER A 106 17.94 -17.53 13.62
C SER A 106 16.58 -17.22 12.99
N ALA A 107 15.88 -18.26 12.52
CA ALA A 107 14.47 -18.21 12.11
C ALA A 107 13.60 -18.99 13.13
N LYS A 108 13.43 -18.43 14.32
CA LYS A 108 12.68 -19.03 15.45
C LYS A 108 11.57 -18.11 15.92
N GLY A 109 10.60 -18.66 16.66
CA GLY A 109 9.51 -17.87 17.24
C GLY A 109 8.68 -17.22 16.13
N VAL A 110 8.50 -15.90 16.20
CA VAL A 110 7.76 -15.13 15.17
C VAL A 110 8.44 -15.11 13.80
N PHE A 111 9.73 -15.47 13.73
CA PHE A 111 10.52 -15.54 12.49
C PHE A 111 10.59 -16.96 11.91
N ALA A 112 9.97 -17.97 12.55
CA ALA A 112 9.90 -19.32 12.01
C ALA A 112 8.92 -19.36 10.83
N LEU A 113 9.33 -19.95 9.70
CA LEU A 113 8.50 -20.02 8.50
C LEU A 113 7.65 -21.29 8.42
N GLU A 114 7.92 -22.29 9.26
CA GLU A 114 7.13 -23.53 9.29
C GLU A 114 5.63 -23.26 9.49
N PRO A 115 5.19 -22.43 10.45
CA PRO A 115 3.76 -22.11 10.57
C PRO A 115 3.19 -21.38 9.35
N PHE A 116 4.01 -20.64 8.60
CA PHE A 116 3.58 -19.94 7.38
C PHE A 116 3.30 -20.95 6.26
N PHE A 117 4.21 -21.91 6.09
CA PHE A 117 4.05 -22.99 5.11
C PHE A 117 2.86 -23.90 5.45
N GLU A 118 2.67 -24.24 6.73
CA GLU A 118 1.51 -25.01 7.16
C GLU A 118 0.20 -24.25 6.94
N ALA A 119 0.16 -22.93 7.23
CA ALA A 119 -1.02 -22.12 6.97
C ALA A 119 -1.34 -22.02 5.45
N ALA A 120 -0.33 -21.89 4.59
CA ALA A 120 -0.51 -21.90 3.14
C ALA A 120 -1.07 -23.24 2.65
N LYS A 121 -0.52 -24.36 3.16
CA LYS A 121 -1.00 -25.71 2.83
C LYS A 121 -2.44 -25.93 3.29
N GLN A 122 -2.76 -25.54 4.53
CA GLN A 122 -4.11 -25.66 5.10
C GLN A 122 -5.15 -24.87 4.29
N ALA A 123 -4.77 -23.70 3.76
CA ALA A 123 -5.63 -22.89 2.90
C ALA A 123 -5.67 -23.34 1.43
N GLY A 124 -4.82 -24.30 1.02
CA GLY A 124 -4.71 -24.73 -0.37
C GLY A 124 -4.09 -23.67 -1.29
N ILE A 125 -3.07 -22.95 -0.80
CA ILE A 125 -2.35 -21.89 -1.51
C ILE A 125 -0.91 -22.33 -1.81
N TYR A 126 -0.49 -22.18 -3.07
CA TYR A 126 0.91 -22.39 -3.47
C TYR A 126 1.78 -21.18 -3.15
N LEU A 127 3.09 -21.36 -3.05
CA LEU A 127 4.01 -20.28 -2.73
C LEU A 127 5.08 -20.04 -3.81
N LEU A 128 5.34 -18.75 -4.08
CA LEU A 128 6.56 -18.23 -4.69
C LEU A 128 7.47 -17.71 -3.57
N ALA A 129 8.60 -18.37 -3.34
CA ALA A 129 9.56 -17.95 -2.31
C ALA A 129 10.57 -16.95 -2.89
N ARG A 130 10.73 -15.79 -2.24
CA ARG A 130 11.64 -14.72 -2.68
C ARG A 130 12.61 -14.34 -1.55
N PRO A 131 13.64 -15.13 -1.24
CA PRO A 131 14.50 -14.84 -0.09
C PRO A 131 15.66 -13.88 -0.39
N GLY A 132 15.70 -13.21 -1.55
CA GLY A 132 16.78 -12.28 -1.87
C GLY A 132 18.10 -12.97 -2.27
N PRO A 133 19.28 -12.59 -1.72
CA PRO A 133 19.50 -11.93 -0.42
C PRO A 133 19.14 -10.44 -0.33
N TYR A 134 19.06 -9.75 -1.47
CA TYR A 134 18.49 -8.42 -1.54
C TYR A 134 17.01 -8.52 -1.90
N ILE A 135 16.14 -7.80 -1.20
CA ILE A 135 14.68 -7.83 -1.43
C ILE A 135 14.04 -6.46 -1.70
N ASN A 136 14.77 -5.36 -1.49
CA ASN A 136 14.19 -4.01 -1.52
C ASN A 136 13.05 -3.87 -0.49
N ALA A 137 11.80 -4.06 -0.93
CA ALA A 137 10.60 -4.23 -0.13
C ALA A 137 10.28 -3.09 0.86
N GLU A 138 10.91 -1.93 0.74
CA GLU A 138 10.79 -0.81 1.68
C GLU A 138 11.15 -1.19 3.12
N VAL A 139 12.04 -2.17 3.28
CA VAL A 139 12.61 -2.58 4.58
C VAL A 139 14.01 -2.04 4.77
N SER A 140 14.44 -1.90 6.02
CA SER A 140 15.76 -1.39 6.40
C SER A 140 16.85 -2.15 5.64
N GLY A 141 17.70 -1.43 4.92
CA GLY A 141 18.79 -2.02 4.15
C GLY A 141 18.37 -2.70 2.85
N GLY A 142 17.09 -2.65 2.49
CA GLY A 142 16.53 -3.50 1.43
C GLY A 142 16.64 -5.00 1.73
N GLY A 143 16.63 -5.34 3.03
CA GLY A 143 16.83 -6.69 3.57
C GLY A 143 18.25 -6.94 4.06
N PHE A 144 19.21 -6.08 3.72
CA PHE A 144 20.59 -6.25 4.16
C PHE A 144 20.79 -5.91 5.64
N PRO A 145 21.40 -6.79 6.45
CA PRO A 145 21.80 -6.46 7.81
C PRO A 145 22.78 -5.27 7.83
N GLY A 146 22.64 -4.40 8.85
CA GLY A 146 23.46 -3.20 8.96
C GLY A 146 24.96 -3.42 9.08
N TRP A 147 25.40 -4.63 9.47
CA TRP A 147 26.81 -4.99 9.51
C TRP A 147 27.47 -5.06 8.13
N LEU A 148 26.70 -5.15 7.04
CA LEU A 148 27.22 -5.06 5.66
C LEU A 148 27.86 -3.71 5.35
N GLN A 149 27.58 -2.65 6.14
CA GLN A 149 28.28 -1.37 6.01
C GLN A 149 29.79 -1.47 6.33
N ARG A 150 30.22 -2.53 7.03
CA ARG A 150 31.63 -2.80 7.34
C ARG A 150 32.32 -3.67 6.28
N ILE A 151 31.61 -4.08 5.24
CA ILE A 151 32.16 -4.90 4.16
C ILE A 151 32.57 -3.97 3.01
N LYS A 152 33.84 -4.06 2.60
CA LYS A 152 34.38 -3.22 1.51
C LYS A 152 33.72 -3.52 0.16
N GLY A 153 33.44 -4.79 -0.10
CA GLY A 153 32.81 -5.22 -1.33
C GLY A 153 31.48 -4.53 -1.58
N HIS A 154 31.21 -4.21 -2.84
CA HIS A 154 29.97 -3.60 -3.26
C HIS A 154 28.84 -4.64 -3.21
N PRO A 155 27.74 -4.37 -2.48
CA PRO A 155 26.59 -5.25 -2.47
C PRO A 155 26.06 -5.49 -3.89
N ARG A 156 25.54 -6.70 -4.10
CA ARG A 156 24.95 -7.15 -5.37
C ARG A 156 25.93 -7.21 -6.55
N THR A 157 27.21 -7.49 -6.26
CA THR A 157 28.28 -7.68 -7.25
C THR A 157 29.03 -8.99 -7.02
N ALA A 158 29.89 -9.39 -7.95
CA ALA A 158 30.76 -10.55 -7.79
C ALA A 158 31.95 -10.32 -6.83
N ASP A 159 31.94 -9.25 -6.02
CA ASP A 159 32.96 -9.02 -5.00
C ASP A 159 32.94 -10.15 -3.97
N LYS A 160 34.10 -10.79 -3.75
CA LYS A 160 34.23 -11.96 -2.89
C LYS A 160 33.83 -11.69 -1.44
N SER A 161 34.06 -10.48 -0.93
CA SER A 161 33.71 -10.15 0.45
C SER A 161 32.21 -10.00 0.65
N TYR A 162 31.49 -9.47 -0.35
CA TYR A 162 30.03 -9.47 -0.35
C TYR A 162 29.48 -10.88 -0.52
N LEU A 163 29.96 -11.63 -1.51
CA LEU A 163 29.50 -13.00 -1.77
C LEU A 163 29.68 -13.93 -0.56
N ALA A 164 30.81 -13.82 0.15
CA ALA A 164 31.06 -14.59 1.37
C ALA A 164 30.09 -14.20 2.50
N SER A 165 29.66 -12.94 2.53
CA SER A 165 28.72 -12.44 3.55
C SER A 165 27.33 -13.04 3.40
N THR A 166 26.91 -13.45 2.19
CA THR A 166 25.56 -14.01 1.96
C THR A 166 25.46 -15.50 2.26
N GLU A 167 26.60 -16.22 2.38
CA GLU A 167 26.63 -17.69 2.37
C GLU A 167 25.81 -18.32 3.50
N LEU A 168 25.96 -17.86 4.74
CA LEU A 168 25.26 -18.45 5.89
C LEU A 168 23.76 -18.27 5.76
N TYR A 169 23.31 -17.05 5.46
CA TYR A 169 21.91 -16.74 5.24
C TYR A 169 21.31 -17.58 4.13
N VAL A 170 21.89 -17.54 2.92
CA VAL A 170 21.38 -18.25 1.74
C VAL A 170 21.30 -19.75 1.99
N LYS A 171 22.35 -20.34 2.58
CA LYS A 171 22.35 -21.76 2.94
C LYS A 171 21.25 -22.11 3.92
N SER A 172 21.04 -21.28 4.94
CA SER A 172 20.08 -21.55 6.01
C SER A 172 18.63 -21.36 5.56
N ILE A 173 18.32 -20.22 4.95
CA ILE A 173 16.98 -19.93 4.44
C ILE A 173 16.62 -20.83 3.26
N GLY A 174 17.58 -21.11 2.38
CA GLY A 174 17.43 -22.04 1.26
C GLY A 174 17.10 -23.45 1.75
N ALA A 175 17.74 -23.94 2.81
CA ALA A 175 17.44 -25.24 3.39
C ALA A 175 16.05 -25.31 4.06
N ILE A 176 15.58 -24.22 4.68
CA ILE A 176 14.22 -24.12 5.22
C ILE A 176 13.20 -24.19 4.08
N ILE A 177 13.37 -23.36 3.04
CA ILE A 177 12.47 -23.33 1.88
C ILE A 177 12.52 -24.66 1.11
N ALA A 178 13.69 -25.29 1.00
CA ALA A 178 13.85 -26.55 0.30
C ALA A 178 12.95 -27.66 0.87
N LYS A 179 12.77 -27.69 2.20
CA LYS A 179 11.85 -28.63 2.89
C LYS A 179 10.38 -28.35 2.58
N ALA A 180 10.03 -27.09 2.33
CA ALA A 180 8.67 -26.65 2.01
C ALA A 180 8.33 -26.71 0.51
N GLN A 181 9.24 -27.18 -0.34
CA GLN A 181 8.96 -27.41 -1.76
C GLN A 181 7.87 -28.45 -1.95
N ILE A 182 7.09 -28.29 -3.02
CA ILE A 182 6.08 -29.26 -3.44
C ILE A 182 6.65 -30.66 -3.72
N THR A 183 7.92 -30.74 -4.10
CA THR A 183 8.66 -32.01 -4.24
C THR A 183 8.79 -32.77 -2.92
N ASN A 184 8.62 -32.09 -1.79
CA ASN A 184 8.62 -32.64 -0.44
C ASN A 184 7.23 -32.56 0.23
N GLY A 185 6.17 -32.32 -0.54
CA GLY A 185 4.79 -32.23 -0.03
C GLY A 185 4.41 -30.89 0.61
N GLY A 186 5.24 -29.85 0.43
CA GLY A 186 4.95 -28.48 0.88
C GLY A 186 4.34 -27.60 -0.22
N PRO A 187 4.06 -26.32 0.07
CA PRO A 187 3.35 -25.43 -0.84
C PRO A 187 4.26 -24.68 -1.85
N VAL A 188 5.59 -24.69 -1.71
CA VAL A 188 6.48 -23.88 -2.56
C VAL A 188 6.63 -24.49 -3.96
N ILE A 189 6.24 -23.75 -4.99
CA ILE A 189 6.27 -24.19 -6.41
C ILE A 189 7.21 -23.36 -7.29
N LEU A 190 7.59 -22.16 -6.86
CA LEU A 190 8.51 -21.28 -7.57
C LEU A 190 9.48 -20.64 -6.58
N PHE A 191 10.62 -20.20 -7.11
CA PHE A 191 11.66 -19.54 -6.32
C PHE A 191 12.28 -18.38 -7.08
N GLN A 192 12.45 -17.22 -6.45
CA GLN A 192 13.11 -16.06 -7.03
C GLN A 192 14.50 -15.85 -6.40
N PRO A 193 15.59 -16.02 -7.18
CA PRO A 193 16.92 -15.57 -6.75
C PRO A 193 17.08 -14.06 -7.02
N GLU A 194 17.62 -13.33 -6.04
CA GLU A 194 17.77 -11.86 -6.12
C GLU A 194 16.41 -11.11 -6.23
N ASN A 195 16.47 -9.80 -6.43
CA ASN A 195 15.30 -8.96 -6.62
C ASN A 195 15.59 -7.77 -7.54
N GLU A 196 14.82 -7.62 -8.63
CA GLU A 196 14.93 -6.46 -9.54
C GLU A 196 16.38 -6.16 -9.95
N TYR A 197 17.17 -7.20 -10.26
CA TYR A 197 18.53 -7.06 -10.77
C TYR A 197 18.49 -6.50 -12.21
N THR A 198 18.30 -5.18 -12.32
CA THR A 198 17.81 -4.50 -13.55
C THR A 198 18.71 -3.36 -14.03
N GLY A 199 19.65 -2.91 -13.19
CA GLY A 199 20.59 -1.86 -13.56
C GLY A 199 21.71 -1.66 -12.55
N ALA A 200 22.74 -0.95 -12.97
CA ALA A 200 23.87 -0.59 -12.13
C ALA A 200 24.31 0.86 -12.35
N ALA A 201 25.00 1.40 -11.35
CA ALA A 201 25.67 2.69 -11.43
C ALA A 201 26.81 2.66 -12.48
N PRO A 202 27.19 3.82 -13.06
CA PRO A 202 28.31 3.90 -13.98
C PRO A 202 29.60 3.31 -13.39
N GLY A 203 30.33 2.51 -14.18
CA GLY A 203 31.58 1.86 -13.78
C GLY A 203 31.44 0.44 -13.24
N PHE A 204 30.21 -0.06 -13.06
CA PHE A 204 29.94 -1.44 -12.68
C PHE A 204 29.50 -2.28 -13.88
N GLN A 205 29.99 -3.52 -13.96
CA GLN A 205 29.55 -4.46 -15.00
C GLN A 205 28.09 -4.84 -14.75
N PHE A 206 27.24 -4.72 -15.78
CA PHE A 206 25.85 -5.11 -15.70
C PHE A 206 25.29 -5.56 -17.06
N PRO A 207 24.49 -6.64 -17.12
CA PRO A 207 24.32 -7.64 -16.06
C PRO A 207 25.63 -8.41 -15.79
N ASP A 208 25.96 -8.65 -14.52
CA ASP A 208 27.09 -9.50 -14.16
C ASP A 208 26.65 -10.96 -14.03
N ALA A 209 26.90 -11.74 -15.08
CA ALA A 209 26.56 -13.15 -15.13
C ALA A 209 27.28 -13.98 -14.06
N LYS A 210 28.48 -13.59 -13.61
CA LYS A 210 29.21 -14.33 -12.56
C LYS A 210 28.51 -14.17 -11.22
N TYR A 211 28.11 -12.94 -10.89
CA TYR A 211 27.34 -12.65 -9.69
C TYR A 211 26.02 -13.42 -9.69
N PHE A 212 25.21 -13.24 -10.74
CA PHE A 212 23.86 -13.81 -10.75
C PHE A 212 23.87 -15.35 -10.84
N GLN A 213 24.85 -15.95 -11.51
CA GLN A 213 25.03 -17.40 -11.49
C GLN A 213 25.45 -17.90 -10.10
N TYR A 214 26.32 -17.16 -9.39
CA TYR A 214 26.71 -17.52 -8.02
C TYR A 214 25.50 -17.56 -7.08
N VAL A 215 24.62 -16.55 -7.14
CA VAL A 215 23.39 -16.53 -6.33
C VAL A 215 22.51 -17.75 -6.62
N GLN A 216 22.31 -18.09 -7.90
CA GLN A 216 21.58 -19.29 -8.30
C GLN A 216 22.23 -20.57 -7.77
N ASP A 217 23.55 -20.69 -7.90
CA ASP A 217 24.29 -21.87 -7.46
C ASP A 217 24.22 -22.07 -5.94
N GLN A 218 24.26 -20.98 -5.15
CA GLN A 218 24.08 -21.06 -3.70
C GLN A 218 22.72 -21.66 -3.33
N PHE A 219 21.63 -21.22 -3.97
CA PHE A 219 20.29 -21.76 -3.70
C PHE A 219 20.10 -23.18 -4.24
N ARG A 220 20.68 -23.51 -5.40
CA ARG A 220 20.71 -24.91 -5.88
C ARG A 220 21.45 -25.82 -4.91
N ALA A 221 22.60 -25.39 -4.39
CA ALA A 221 23.36 -26.12 -3.38
C ALA A 221 22.61 -26.28 -2.05
N ALA A 222 21.73 -25.33 -1.70
CA ALA A 222 20.84 -25.42 -0.54
C ALA A 222 19.64 -26.38 -0.73
N GLY A 223 19.46 -26.95 -1.92
CA GLY A 223 18.43 -27.97 -2.21
C GLY A 223 17.20 -27.44 -2.97
N ILE A 224 17.25 -26.22 -3.52
CA ILE A 224 16.15 -25.68 -4.33
C ILE A 224 16.14 -26.33 -5.71
N VAL A 225 15.06 -27.04 -6.04
CA VAL A 225 14.86 -27.77 -7.31
C VAL A 225 13.63 -27.29 -8.09
N VAL A 226 12.74 -26.51 -7.47
CA VAL A 226 11.64 -25.83 -8.18
C VAL A 226 12.20 -24.78 -9.17
N PRO A 227 11.42 -24.39 -10.20
CA PRO A 227 11.90 -23.47 -11.23
C PRO A 227 12.27 -22.11 -10.64
N PHE A 228 13.37 -21.54 -11.13
CA PHE A 228 13.74 -20.16 -10.85
C PHE A 228 12.95 -19.20 -11.75
N ILE A 229 12.36 -18.19 -11.14
CA ILE A 229 11.70 -17.07 -11.83
C ILE A 229 12.42 -15.76 -11.49
N SER A 230 12.67 -14.90 -12.47
CA SER A 230 13.21 -13.54 -12.24
C SER A 230 12.09 -12.52 -12.09
N ASN A 231 12.40 -11.33 -11.55
CA ASN A 231 11.53 -10.16 -11.58
C ASN A 231 12.32 -8.92 -12.03
N ASP A 232 12.56 -8.79 -13.34
CA ASP A 232 13.21 -7.60 -13.92
C ASP A 232 12.32 -6.36 -13.67
N ALA A 233 12.83 -5.24 -13.14
CA ALA A 233 11.99 -4.08 -12.75
C ALA A 233 11.20 -3.46 -13.92
N SER A 234 11.64 -3.78 -15.14
CA SER A 234 10.94 -3.47 -16.38
C SER A 234 11.17 -4.63 -17.36
N ALA A 235 10.39 -4.70 -18.43
CA ALA A 235 10.56 -5.73 -19.46
C ALA A 235 11.84 -5.50 -20.30
N SER A 236 13.02 -5.67 -19.69
CA SER A 236 14.35 -5.42 -20.27
C SER A 236 15.06 -6.68 -20.74
N GLY A 237 14.68 -7.85 -20.23
CA GLY A 237 15.16 -9.16 -20.67
C GLY A 237 16.41 -9.63 -19.92
N HIS A 238 16.70 -9.05 -18.76
CA HIS A 238 17.84 -9.48 -17.94
C HIS A 238 17.63 -10.91 -17.45
N ASN A 239 18.68 -11.74 -17.59
CA ASN A 239 18.69 -13.15 -17.18
C ASN A 239 17.57 -14.01 -17.79
N ALA A 240 16.95 -13.57 -18.89
CA ALA A 240 15.96 -14.37 -19.62
C ALA A 240 16.59 -15.65 -20.21
N PRO A 241 15.82 -16.75 -20.38
CA PRO A 241 16.29 -17.95 -21.07
C PRO A 241 16.99 -17.64 -22.40
N GLY A 242 18.22 -18.16 -22.55
CA GLY A 242 19.10 -17.86 -23.69
C GLY A 242 20.15 -16.77 -23.41
N GLN A 243 20.05 -16.05 -22.30
CA GLN A 243 21.08 -15.12 -21.80
C GLN A 243 22.06 -15.83 -20.84
N PRO A 244 23.26 -15.25 -20.59
CA PRO A 244 24.13 -15.71 -19.51
C PRO A 244 23.44 -15.70 -18.14
N ALA A 245 23.75 -16.69 -17.30
CA ALA A 245 23.15 -16.85 -15.97
C ALA A 245 21.61 -16.81 -15.97
N ALA A 246 20.98 -17.42 -16.99
CA ALA A 246 19.54 -17.38 -17.14
C ALA A 246 18.79 -18.13 -16.02
N VAL A 247 17.68 -17.53 -15.58
CA VAL A 247 16.64 -18.22 -14.80
C VAL A 247 15.84 -19.18 -15.70
N ASP A 248 14.98 -19.99 -15.09
CA ASP A 248 14.14 -20.94 -15.83
C ASP A 248 12.95 -20.25 -16.50
N ILE A 249 12.34 -19.27 -15.82
CA ILE A 249 11.21 -18.47 -16.28
C ILE A 249 11.55 -16.99 -16.14
N TYR A 250 11.52 -16.25 -17.24
CA TYR A 250 11.68 -14.80 -17.18
C TYR A 250 10.37 -14.15 -16.71
N GLY A 251 10.47 -13.33 -15.66
CA GLY A 251 9.43 -12.41 -15.21
C GLY A 251 9.95 -10.98 -15.13
N HIS A 252 9.04 -10.03 -15.24
CA HIS A 252 9.31 -8.60 -15.04
C HIS A 252 8.17 -7.93 -14.28
N ASP A 253 8.44 -6.77 -13.71
CA ASP A 253 7.52 -6.06 -12.83
C ASP A 253 6.82 -4.90 -13.56
N GLY A 254 5.85 -4.29 -12.88
CA GLY A 254 4.98 -3.28 -13.47
C GLY A 254 4.24 -2.40 -12.46
N TYR A 255 4.71 -1.15 -12.32
CA TYR A 255 4.08 -0.10 -11.50
C TYR A 255 3.65 1.12 -12.33
N PRO A 256 2.65 0.96 -13.23
CA PRO A 256 2.37 1.94 -14.29
C PRO A 256 1.97 3.33 -13.77
N LEU A 257 1.25 3.42 -12.64
CA LEU A 257 0.86 4.71 -12.07
C LEU A 257 1.90 5.32 -11.13
N GLY A 258 3.00 4.59 -10.86
CA GLY A 258 4.03 5.00 -9.90
C GLY A 258 3.50 5.06 -8.47
N PHE A 259 4.23 5.75 -7.61
CA PHE A 259 4.04 5.70 -6.15
C PHE A 259 3.60 7.04 -5.50
N ASP A 260 3.16 8.01 -6.30
CA ASP A 260 2.69 9.31 -5.81
C ASP A 260 1.17 9.34 -5.69
N CYS A 261 0.68 9.14 -4.46
CA CYS A 261 -0.75 9.07 -4.15
C CYS A 261 -1.41 10.45 -3.95
N LYS A 262 -0.71 11.57 -4.19
CA LYS A 262 -1.22 12.91 -3.83
C LYS A 262 -2.52 13.28 -4.58
N ASN A 263 -2.63 12.85 -5.84
CA ASN A 263 -3.74 13.17 -6.74
C ASN A 263 -4.42 11.88 -7.25
N PRO A 264 -5.21 11.18 -6.43
CA PRO A 264 -5.66 9.82 -6.72
C PRO A 264 -6.61 9.71 -7.93
N SER A 265 -7.30 10.79 -8.29
CA SER A 265 -8.19 10.81 -9.45
C SER A 265 -7.47 10.98 -10.79
N ILE A 266 -6.15 11.22 -10.83
CA ILE A 266 -5.41 11.51 -12.07
C ILE A 266 -4.65 10.28 -12.57
N TRP A 267 -5.07 9.72 -13.71
CA TRP A 267 -4.30 8.72 -14.44
C TRP A 267 -3.49 9.40 -15.56
N ARG A 268 -2.16 9.37 -15.44
CA ARG A 268 -1.24 10.12 -16.33
C ARG A 268 -1.24 9.53 -17.75
N ALA A 269 -1.26 10.37 -18.79
CA ALA A 269 -1.26 9.89 -20.18
C ALA A 269 -0.08 8.95 -20.48
N GLY A 270 -0.34 7.91 -21.29
CA GLY A 270 0.68 6.95 -21.76
C GLY A 270 1.21 5.96 -20.72
N LYS A 271 0.57 5.85 -19.55
CA LYS A 271 1.00 4.93 -18.48
C LYS A 271 0.43 3.52 -18.56
N LEU A 272 -0.67 3.30 -19.31
CA LEU A 272 -1.14 1.94 -19.58
C LEU A 272 -0.15 1.22 -20.52
N PRO A 273 0.44 0.07 -20.14
CA PRO A 273 1.31 -0.69 -21.02
C PRO A 273 0.54 -1.21 -22.24
N THR A 274 1.15 -1.20 -23.42
CA THR A 274 0.50 -1.60 -24.69
C THR A 274 1.28 -2.61 -25.52
N ASN A 275 2.55 -2.89 -25.19
CA ASN A 275 3.46 -3.68 -26.02
C ASN A 275 4.08 -4.89 -25.30
N TRP A 276 3.68 -5.18 -24.06
CA TRP A 276 4.34 -6.22 -23.25
C TRP A 276 4.26 -7.61 -23.87
N ARG A 277 3.18 -7.94 -24.58
CA ARG A 277 3.12 -9.20 -25.36
C ARG A 277 4.23 -9.28 -26.40
N ASP A 278 4.41 -8.24 -27.21
CA ASP A 278 5.42 -8.23 -28.27
C ASP A 278 6.84 -8.26 -27.69
N VAL A 279 7.05 -7.59 -26.55
CA VAL A 279 8.32 -7.59 -25.82
C VAL A 279 8.61 -9.00 -25.26
N HIS A 280 7.64 -9.64 -24.60
CA HIS A 280 7.76 -11.01 -24.12
C HIS A 280 8.10 -11.99 -25.24
N MET A 281 7.45 -11.88 -26.41
CA MET A 281 7.73 -12.75 -27.55
C MET A 281 9.15 -12.59 -28.11
N LYS A 282 9.82 -11.46 -27.86
CA LYS A 282 11.23 -11.23 -28.23
C LYS A 282 12.19 -11.72 -27.15
N GLN A 283 11.82 -11.63 -25.88
CA GLN A 283 12.70 -11.89 -24.75
C GLN A 283 12.65 -13.33 -24.26
N SER A 284 11.46 -13.89 -24.09
CA SER A 284 11.28 -15.24 -23.53
C SER A 284 10.05 -15.98 -24.07
N PRO A 285 9.92 -16.17 -25.40
CA PRO A 285 8.75 -16.81 -26.01
C PRO A 285 8.57 -18.30 -25.63
N GLY A 286 9.58 -18.92 -25.02
CA GLY A 286 9.55 -20.31 -24.58
C GLY A 286 9.01 -20.53 -23.17
N THR A 287 8.68 -19.47 -22.43
CA THR A 287 8.18 -19.52 -21.05
C THR A 287 6.83 -18.84 -20.94
N PRO A 288 6.07 -19.05 -19.85
CA PRO A 288 4.82 -18.33 -19.63
C PRO A 288 5.09 -16.83 -19.48
N TYR A 289 4.17 -15.99 -19.96
CA TYR A 289 4.26 -14.55 -19.69
C TYR A 289 3.96 -14.32 -18.20
N SER A 290 4.92 -13.68 -17.52
CA SER A 290 5.00 -13.67 -16.08
C SER A 290 5.26 -12.25 -15.56
N ILE A 291 4.45 -11.82 -14.61
CA ILE A 291 4.60 -10.56 -13.88
C ILE A 291 4.64 -10.87 -12.37
N PRO A 292 5.84 -11.06 -11.79
CA PRO A 292 6.02 -11.37 -10.37
C PRO A 292 5.74 -10.19 -9.44
N GLU A 293 5.76 -8.95 -9.91
CA GLU A 293 5.17 -7.83 -9.20
C GLU A 293 4.37 -6.92 -10.13
N PHE A 294 3.07 -6.84 -9.89
CA PHE A 294 2.24 -5.80 -10.48
C PHE A 294 1.57 -4.99 -9.39
N GLN A 295 1.37 -3.70 -9.69
CA GLN A 295 0.84 -2.74 -8.75
C GLN A 295 -0.48 -3.18 -8.09
N GLY A 296 -0.40 -3.54 -6.81
CA GLY A 296 -1.51 -3.80 -5.89
C GLY A 296 -1.85 -2.59 -5.01
N GLY A 297 -1.00 -1.57 -5.02
CA GLY A 297 -1.09 -0.36 -4.20
C GLY A 297 0.14 0.54 -4.38
N SER A 298 0.56 1.25 -3.34
CA SER A 298 1.77 2.08 -3.32
C SER A 298 2.33 2.19 -1.90
N PHE A 299 3.66 2.27 -1.78
CA PHE A 299 4.27 2.77 -0.56
C PHE A 299 3.96 4.28 -0.37
N ASP A 300 4.14 4.79 0.84
CA ASP A 300 3.96 6.21 1.15
C ASP A 300 5.10 6.71 2.05
N PRO A 301 5.78 7.82 1.71
CA PRO A 301 6.91 8.30 2.49
C PRO A 301 6.51 9.11 3.72
N TRP A 302 7.47 9.40 4.59
CA TRP A 302 7.26 10.36 5.67
C TRP A 302 6.80 11.73 5.13
N GLY A 303 5.68 12.24 5.66
CA GLY A 303 5.03 13.46 5.15
C GLY A 303 4.25 13.25 3.85
N GLY A 304 4.02 11.99 3.47
CA GLY A 304 3.16 11.58 2.36
C GLY A 304 1.67 11.79 2.63
N PRO A 305 0.82 11.62 1.60
CA PRO A 305 -0.63 11.76 1.67
C PRO A 305 -1.39 10.75 2.56
N GLY A 306 -0.77 9.65 2.98
CA GLY A 306 -1.40 8.54 3.69
C GLY A 306 -1.98 7.45 2.78
N PHE A 307 -2.02 6.21 3.27
CA PHE A 307 -2.40 5.03 2.49
C PHE A 307 -3.85 5.00 2.00
N GLU A 308 -4.76 5.74 2.64
CA GLU A 308 -6.14 5.87 2.12
C GLU A 308 -6.14 6.52 0.73
N LYS A 309 -5.32 7.58 0.50
CA LYS A 309 -5.17 8.14 -0.85
C LYS A 309 -4.50 7.20 -1.82
N CYS A 310 -3.59 6.34 -1.35
CA CYS A 310 -3.03 5.29 -2.20
C CYS A 310 -4.10 4.27 -2.60
N SER A 311 -5.00 3.92 -1.68
CA SER A 311 -6.14 3.05 -1.97
C SER A 311 -7.13 3.69 -2.95
N ASP A 312 -7.31 5.02 -2.91
CA ASP A 312 -8.13 5.77 -3.88
C ASP A 312 -7.51 5.78 -5.28
N LEU A 313 -6.19 5.93 -5.38
CA LEU A 313 -5.47 5.93 -6.67
C LEU A 313 -5.49 4.54 -7.31
N LEU A 314 -5.18 3.51 -6.51
CA LEU A 314 -5.11 2.11 -6.91
C LEU A 314 -6.39 1.35 -6.50
N ASN A 315 -7.54 1.95 -6.80
CA ASN A 315 -8.86 1.43 -6.42
C ASN A 315 -9.34 0.29 -7.35
N HIS A 316 -10.61 -0.10 -7.21
CA HIS A 316 -11.25 -1.14 -8.02
C HIS A 316 -11.30 -0.79 -9.53
N GLU A 317 -11.32 0.50 -9.90
CA GLU A 317 -11.29 0.93 -11.30
C GLU A 317 -9.92 0.69 -11.93
N PHE A 318 -8.86 0.96 -11.16
CA PHE A 318 -7.49 0.66 -11.57
C PHE A 318 -7.34 -0.84 -11.88
N GLN A 319 -7.83 -1.70 -10.98
CA GLN A 319 -7.77 -3.16 -11.17
C GLN A 319 -8.44 -3.59 -12.48
N ARG A 320 -9.74 -3.27 -12.65
CA ARG A 320 -10.48 -3.73 -13.83
C ARG A 320 -9.91 -3.21 -15.15
N VAL A 321 -9.29 -2.03 -15.18
CA VAL A 321 -8.62 -1.52 -16.41
C VAL A 321 -7.25 -2.15 -16.61
N PHE A 322 -6.38 -2.10 -15.61
CA PHE A 322 -4.97 -2.48 -15.76
C PHE A 322 -4.74 -3.99 -15.68
N TYR A 323 -5.45 -4.70 -14.79
CA TYR A 323 -5.30 -6.15 -14.64
C TYR A 323 -5.88 -6.86 -15.86
N LYS A 324 -7.07 -6.44 -16.33
CA LYS A 324 -7.62 -6.97 -17.59
C LYS A 324 -6.75 -6.60 -18.80
N ASN A 325 -6.07 -5.46 -18.81
CA ASN A 325 -5.07 -5.17 -19.84
C ASN A 325 -3.91 -6.17 -19.80
N ASN A 326 -3.43 -6.56 -18.62
CA ASN A 326 -2.42 -7.62 -18.47
C ASN A 326 -2.95 -8.98 -18.92
N PHE A 327 -4.23 -9.29 -18.65
CA PHE A 327 -4.84 -10.50 -19.18
C PHE A 327 -4.83 -10.50 -20.71
N GLY A 328 -4.89 -9.32 -21.33
CA GLY A 328 -4.77 -9.13 -22.77
C GLY A 328 -3.40 -9.40 -23.35
N PHE A 329 -2.36 -9.44 -22.52
CA PHE A 329 -1.05 -9.93 -22.89
C PHE A 329 -0.87 -11.44 -22.68
N GLY A 330 -1.90 -12.12 -22.15
CA GLY A 330 -1.86 -13.56 -21.87
C GLY A 330 -1.01 -13.91 -20.65
N VAL A 331 -1.05 -13.09 -19.59
CA VAL A 331 -0.31 -13.35 -18.34
C VAL A 331 -0.88 -14.58 -17.63
N THR A 332 -0.02 -15.53 -17.25
CA THR A 332 -0.44 -16.76 -16.55
C THR A 332 0.30 -17.03 -15.24
N ILE A 333 1.34 -16.23 -14.95
CA ILE A 333 1.94 -16.05 -13.63
C ILE A 333 1.79 -14.57 -13.29
N PHE A 334 0.89 -14.23 -12.37
CA PHE A 334 0.53 -12.84 -12.08
C PHE A 334 0.44 -12.63 -10.58
N ASN A 335 1.32 -11.81 -10.02
CA ASN A 335 1.35 -11.52 -8.59
C ASN A 335 1.10 -10.04 -8.31
N LEU A 336 0.22 -9.75 -7.35
CA LEU A 336 -0.12 -8.39 -6.95
C LEU A 336 0.63 -7.95 -5.70
N TYR A 337 1.52 -6.97 -5.88
CA TYR A 337 2.35 -6.38 -4.84
C TYR A 337 1.80 -5.01 -4.42
N MET A 338 1.26 -4.83 -3.21
CA MET A 338 0.91 -5.81 -2.17
C MET A 338 -0.54 -6.27 -2.27
N THR A 339 -0.82 -7.48 -1.79
CA THR A 339 -2.19 -7.93 -1.51
C THR A 339 -2.56 -7.76 -0.03
N TYR A 340 -1.61 -8.08 0.86
CA TYR A 340 -1.62 -7.66 2.26
C TYR A 340 -0.24 -7.12 2.63
N GLY A 341 -0.17 -5.86 3.02
CA GLY A 341 1.11 -5.23 3.34
C GLY A 341 1.59 -5.46 4.78
N GLY A 342 0.75 -5.20 5.79
CA GLY A 342 1.08 -5.35 7.22
C GLY A 342 1.77 -4.12 7.82
N THR A 343 2.63 -4.32 8.82
CA THR A 343 3.22 -3.23 9.61
C THR A 343 4.76 -3.31 9.62
N ASN A 344 5.43 -2.17 9.45
CA ASN A 344 6.87 -2.01 9.71
C ASN A 344 7.12 -1.83 11.21
N TRP A 345 6.75 -2.84 12.01
CA TRP A 345 7.00 -2.85 13.47
C TRP A 345 8.51 -2.96 13.76
N GLY A 346 8.92 -2.64 14.98
CA GLY A 346 10.29 -2.92 15.42
C GLY A 346 11.38 -2.32 14.55
N ASN A 347 11.16 -1.10 14.02
CA ASN A 347 12.09 -0.39 13.13
C ASN A 347 12.52 -1.18 11.87
N LEU A 348 11.75 -2.18 11.42
CA LEU A 348 12.11 -3.00 10.26
C LEU A 348 12.00 -2.26 8.92
N GLY A 349 11.26 -1.14 8.87
CA GLY A 349 11.09 -0.33 7.66
C GLY A 349 12.34 0.45 7.27
N HIS A 350 12.50 0.76 5.98
CA HIS A 350 13.53 1.70 5.52
C HIS A 350 13.18 3.15 5.88
N ALA A 351 14.14 4.06 5.70
CA ALA A 351 13.90 5.48 5.97
C ALA A 351 12.93 6.16 4.98
N GLY A 352 12.67 5.55 3.82
CA GLY A 352 11.77 6.08 2.80
C GLY A 352 10.28 5.94 3.11
N GLY A 353 9.91 5.22 4.17
CA GLY A 353 8.53 4.95 4.59
C GLY A 353 8.39 5.00 6.11
N TYR A 354 7.14 5.01 6.59
CA TYR A 354 6.83 5.06 8.02
C TYR A 354 6.31 3.72 8.56
N THR A 355 5.78 3.71 9.78
CA THR A 355 5.39 2.49 10.50
C THR A 355 4.38 1.62 9.75
N SER A 356 3.32 2.23 9.20
CA SER A 356 2.32 1.45 8.47
C SER A 356 2.90 0.97 7.14
N TYR A 357 2.52 -0.23 6.74
CA TYR A 357 2.71 -0.72 5.38
C TYR A 357 1.38 -1.23 4.83
N ASP A 358 0.27 -0.54 5.13
CA ASP A 358 -1.05 -0.85 4.56
C ASP A 358 -1.04 -0.88 3.03
N TYR A 359 -0.16 -0.06 2.42
CA TYR A 359 0.09 -0.02 0.98
C TYR A 359 -1.10 0.42 0.13
N GLY A 360 -2.27 0.72 0.73
CA GLY A 360 -3.53 0.82 0.00
C GLY A 360 -3.93 -0.51 -0.65
N SER A 361 -3.48 -1.65 -0.11
CA SER A 361 -3.74 -2.98 -0.68
C SER A 361 -5.20 -3.43 -0.54
N ALA A 362 -5.54 -4.56 -1.18
CA ALA A 362 -6.90 -5.10 -1.14
C ALA A 362 -7.31 -5.57 0.26
N ILE A 363 -6.37 -6.15 1.01
CA ILE A 363 -6.50 -6.43 2.44
C ILE A 363 -5.80 -5.29 3.17
N THR A 364 -6.49 -4.64 4.10
CA THR A 364 -5.94 -3.53 4.91
C THR A 364 -4.90 -4.04 5.92
N GLU A 365 -4.11 -3.14 6.51
CA GLU A 365 -3.11 -3.48 7.54
C GLU A 365 -3.70 -4.25 8.73
N ASP A 366 -4.92 -3.91 9.15
CA ASP A 366 -5.66 -4.60 10.22
C ASP A 366 -6.35 -5.90 9.77
N ARG A 367 -6.13 -6.31 8.51
CA ARG A 367 -6.66 -7.49 7.82
C ARG A 367 -8.11 -7.38 7.34
N SER A 368 -8.77 -6.24 7.45
CA SER A 368 -10.11 -6.03 6.88
C SER A 368 -10.12 -6.17 5.35
N VAL A 369 -11.24 -6.61 4.81
CA VAL A 369 -11.54 -6.80 3.37
C VAL A 369 -12.71 -5.92 2.89
N ASN A 370 -12.88 -4.77 3.53
CA ASN A 370 -13.98 -3.82 3.27
C ASN A 370 -13.77 -2.95 2.03
N ARG A 371 -12.53 -2.79 1.55
CA ARG A 371 -12.24 -2.01 0.35
C ARG A 371 -12.85 -2.68 -0.89
N GLU A 372 -13.53 -1.91 -1.74
CA GLU A 372 -14.21 -2.43 -2.94
C GLU A 372 -13.27 -3.20 -3.87
N LYS A 373 -11.99 -2.80 -3.92
CA LYS A 373 -10.95 -3.47 -4.71
C LYS A 373 -10.68 -4.93 -4.29
N TYR A 374 -11.02 -5.35 -3.07
CA TYR A 374 -10.99 -6.75 -2.69
C TYR A 374 -12.06 -7.55 -3.47
N SER A 375 -13.26 -6.98 -3.55
CA SER A 375 -14.38 -7.62 -4.23
C SER A 375 -14.24 -7.62 -5.75
N GLU A 376 -13.70 -6.56 -6.36
CA GLU A 376 -13.38 -6.56 -7.80
C GLU A 376 -12.29 -7.58 -8.15
N ALA A 377 -11.19 -7.63 -7.37
CA ALA A 377 -10.15 -8.64 -7.55
C ALA A 377 -10.72 -10.07 -7.46
N LYS A 378 -11.70 -10.31 -6.59
CA LYS A 378 -12.42 -11.59 -6.49
C LYS A 378 -13.17 -11.95 -7.77
N LEU A 379 -13.78 -10.97 -8.45
CA LEU A 379 -14.49 -11.23 -9.71
C LEU A 379 -13.53 -11.69 -10.80
N GLU A 380 -12.40 -11.00 -10.95
CA GLU A 380 -11.39 -11.32 -11.94
C GLU A 380 -10.73 -12.69 -11.70
N ALA A 381 -10.39 -13.00 -10.45
CA ALA A 381 -9.77 -14.28 -10.12
C ALA A 381 -10.73 -15.46 -10.34
N ASN A 382 -11.99 -15.35 -9.92
CA ASN A 382 -12.97 -16.40 -10.16
C ASN A 382 -13.28 -16.61 -11.65
N PHE A 383 -13.26 -15.53 -12.46
CA PHE A 383 -13.34 -15.62 -13.91
C PHE A 383 -12.20 -16.47 -14.49
N LEU A 384 -10.95 -16.16 -14.12
CA LEU A 384 -9.77 -16.88 -14.63
C LEU A 384 -9.75 -18.34 -14.19
N VAL A 385 -10.12 -18.63 -12.94
CA VAL A 385 -10.28 -19.99 -12.43
C VAL A 385 -11.33 -20.77 -13.22
N ALA A 386 -12.44 -20.12 -13.59
CA ALA A 386 -13.48 -20.72 -14.41
C ALA A 386 -13.11 -20.85 -15.90
N SER A 387 -12.01 -20.24 -16.36
CA SER A 387 -11.67 -20.09 -17.78
C SER A 387 -10.39 -20.85 -18.17
N PRO A 388 -10.33 -22.20 -18.09
CA PRO A 388 -9.09 -22.94 -18.39
C PRO A 388 -8.60 -22.76 -19.84
N SER A 389 -9.48 -22.42 -20.78
CA SER A 389 -9.10 -22.10 -22.17
C SER A 389 -8.25 -20.83 -22.28
N TYR A 390 -8.32 -19.91 -21.30
CA TYR A 390 -7.47 -18.73 -21.21
C TYR A 390 -5.99 -19.10 -21.16
N LEU A 391 -5.63 -20.15 -20.41
CA LEU A 391 -4.24 -20.60 -20.21
C LEU A 391 -3.55 -21.10 -21.47
N THR A 392 -4.27 -21.25 -22.57
CA THR A 392 -3.74 -21.63 -23.89
C THR A 392 -4.17 -20.67 -25.00
N ALA A 393 -4.83 -19.56 -24.63
CA ALA A 393 -5.25 -18.56 -25.58
C ALA A 393 -4.06 -17.72 -26.03
N VAL A 394 -3.92 -17.55 -27.34
CA VAL A 394 -2.86 -16.75 -27.94
C VAL A 394 -3.36 -15.31 -28.09
N PRO A 395 -2.69 -14.31 -27.49
CA PRO A 395 -3.03 -12.91 -27.68
C PRO A 395 -2.77 -12.42 -29.11
N GLY A 396 -3.71 -11.67 -29.66
CA GLY A 396 -3.57 -10.91 -30.90
C GLY A 396 -3.34 -9.41 -30.64
N PRO A 397 -3.17 -8.60 -31.70
CA PRO A 397 -2.92 -7.17 -31.55
C PRO A 397 -4.15 -6.44 -31.03
N ALA A 398 -3.93 -5.45 -30.15
CA ALA A 398 -4.96 -4.51 -29.75
C ALA A 398 -5.39 -3.64 -30.95
N ARG A 399 -6.70 -3.44 -31.13
CA ARG A 399 -7.26 -2.67 -32.26
C ARG A 399 -8.28 -1.63 -31.81
N SER A 400 -8.15 -0.42 -32.34
CA SER A 400 -9.09 0.71 -32.18
C SER A 400 -9.63 1.22 -33.54
N ASP A 401 -9.40 0.45 -34.61
CA ASP A 401 -9.71 0.79 -36.01
C ASP A 401 -11.08 0.26 -36.45
N THR A 402 -12.04 0.21 -35.53
CA THR A 402 -13.42 -0.29 -35.73
C THR A 402 -13.56 -1.70 -36.31
N TYR A 403 -12.50 -2.52 -36.25
CA TYR A 403 -12.56 -3.91 -36.69
C TYR A 403 -13.45 -4.80 -35.80
N PHE A 404 -13.36 -4.63 -34.48
CA PHE A 404 -14.14 -5.40 -33.49
C PHE A 404 -15.33 -4.63 -32.92
N THR A 405 -15.40 -3.32 -33.15
CA THR A 405 -16.45 -2.45 -32.61
C THR A 405 -16.83 -1.39 -33.63
N ASN A 406 -17.99 -0.76 -33.50
CA ASN A 406 -18.34 0.40 -34.32
C ASN A 406 -17.80 1.75 -33.76
N SER A 407 -16.93 1.74 -32.74
CA SER A 407 -16.44 2.95 -32.07
C SER A 407 -14.91 2.94 -31.93
N SER A 408 -14.26 3.97 -32.47
CA SER A 408 -12.81 4.18 -32.31
C SER A 408 -12.39 4.56 -30.89
N ASP A 409 -13.34 4.98 -30.07
CA ASP A 409 -13.12 5.31 -28.65
C ASP A 409 -12.94 4.06 -27.78
N ILE A 410 -13.11 2.87 -28.37
CA ILE A 410 -12.96 1.58 -27.72
C ILE A 410 -11.83 0.79 -28.39
N THR A 411 -10.89 0.33 -27.58
CA THR A 411 -9.84 -0.60 -27.99
C THR A 411 -10.22 -2.02 -27.58
N VAL A 412 -10.04 -2.98 -28.49
CA VAL A 412 -10.27 -4.40 -28.23
C VAL A 412 -8.99 -5.20 -28.45
N THR A 413 -8.61 -5.98 -27.45
CA THR A 413 -7.51 -6.96 -27.54
C THR A 413 -8.09 -8.38 -27.57
N PRO A 414 -7.98 -9.10 -28.69
CA PRO A 414 -8.47 -10.47 -28.80
C PRO A 414 -7.44 -11.47 -28.27
N LEU A 415 -7.90 -12.54 -27.63
CA LEU A 415 -7.13 -13.74 -27.36
C LEU A 415 -7.90 -14.94 -27.89
N GLN A 416 -7.20 -15.90 -28.49
CA GLN A 416 -7.84 -17.05 -29.11
C GLN A 416 -7.17 -18.36 -28.69
N SER A 417 -7.95 -19.23 -28.06
CA SER A 417 -7.59 -20.65 -27.85
C SER A 417 -8.04 -21.49 -29.06
N LYS A 418 -8.13 -22.82 -28.90
CA LYS A 418 -8.62 -23.71 -29.97
C LYS A 418 -10.03 -23.37 -30.46
N MET A 419 -10.94 -22.99 -29.54
CA MET A 419 -12.34 -22.65 -29.87
C MET A 419 -12.73 -21.31 -29.26
N THR A 420 -12.46 -21.13 -27.97
CA THR A 420 -12.85 -19.94 -27.22
C THR A 420 -11.99 -18.73 -27.58
N LYS A 421 -12.65 -17.58 -27.78
CA LYS A 421 -12.03 -16.27 -27.87
C LYS A 421 -12.44 -15.41 -26.68
N PHE A 422 -11.49 -14.58 -26.23
CA PHE A 422 -11.67 -13.55 -25.23
C PHE A 422 -11.45 -12.20 -25.91
N LEU A 423 -12.35 -11.25 -25.71
CA LEU A 423 -12.25 -9.90 -26.25
C LEU A 423 -12.19 -8.93 -25.07
N ILE A 424 -10.99 -8.44 -24.78
CA ILE A 424 -10.78 -7.48 -23.69
C ILE A 424 -11.03 -6.09 -24.25
N VAL A 425 -12.05 -5.44 -23.70
CA VAL A 425 -12.57 -4.16 -24.17
C VAL A 425 -12.28 -3.09 -23.15
N ARG A 426 -11.67 -1.99 -23.57
CA ARG A 426 -11.43 -0.80 -22.76
C ARG A 426 -11.62 0.47 -23.59
N HIS A 427 -11.72 1.61 -22.92
CA HIS A 427 -11.58 2.89 -23.62
C HIS A 427 -10.19 3.02 -24.27
N THR A 428 -10.13 3.60 -25.47
CA THR A 428 -8.89 3.91 -26.18
C THR A 428 -8.07 4.92 -25.38
N ASP A 429 -8.71 6.01 -24.93
CA ASP A 429 -8.22 6.79 -23.80
C ASP A 429 -8.55 6.07 -22.49
N TYR A 430 -7.59 5.33 -21.97
CA TYR A 430 -7.78 4.46 -20.81
C TYR A 430 -8.18 5.22 -19.53
N ALA A 431 -7.94 6.54 -19.47
CA ALA A 431 -8.30 7.38 -18.33
C ALA A 431 -9.73 7.95 -18.41
N SER A 432 -10.43 7.73 -19.52
CA SER A 432 -11.77 8.27 -19.79
C SER A 432 -12.77 7.92 -18.68
N LEU A 433 -13.50 8.94 -18.23
CA LEU A 433 -14.62 8.82 -17.29
C LEU A 433 -15.98 8.79 -18.02
N MET A 434 -15.97 8.88 -19.35
CA MET A 434 -17.19 8.90 -20.16
C MET A 434 -17.83 7.51 -20.23
N THR A 435 -19.15 7.48 -20.41
CA THR A 435 -19.84 6.26 -20.83
C THR A 435 -19.93 6.24 -22.35
N THR A 436 -19.36 5.20 -22.97
CA THR A 436 -19.30 5.07 -24.43
C THR A 436 -20.23 3.96 -24.90
N PRO A 437 -21.24 4.25 -25.75
CA PRO A 437 -22.05 3.22 -26.36
C PRO A 437 -21.30 2.55 -27.51
N TYR A 438 -21.47 1.23 -27.67
CA TYR A 438 -20.85 0.48 -28.76
C TYR A 438 -21.65 -0.78 -29.14
N ARG A 439 -21.31 -1.32 -30.32
CA ARG A 439 -21.70 -2.64 -30.80
C ARG A 439 -20.44 -3.44 -31.09
N LEU A 440 -20.50 -4.75 -30.86
CA LEU A 440 -19.40 -5.66 -31.13
C LEU A 440 -19.58 -6.35 -32.47
N SER A 441 -18.52 -6.39 -33.27
CA SER A 441 -18.41 -7.20 -34.47
C SER A 441 -17.61 -8.45 -34.13
N LEU A 442 -18.32 -9.56 -33.92
CA LEU A 442 -17.72 -10.86 -33.64
C LEU A 442 -17.39 -11.56 -34.96
N ILE A 443 -16.09 -11.73 -35.22
CA ILE A 443 -15.58 -12.29 -36.48
C ILE A 443 -15.21 -13.76 -36.29
N ASN A 444 -15.62 -14.61 -37.25
CA ASN A 444 -15.38 -16.05 -37.30
C ASN A 444 -15.87 -16.78 -36.03
N THR A 445 -17.11 -16.54 -35.60
CA THR A 445 -17.74 -17.39 -34.56
C THR A 445 -18.16 -18.72 -35.16
N SER A 446 -18.49 -19.72 -34.35
CA SER A 446 -19.06 -20.98 -34.85
C SER A 446 -20.39 -20.82 -35.61
N ALA A 447 -21.07 -19.67 -35.44
CA ALA A 447 -22.29 -19.29 -36.17
C ALA A 447 -22.05 -18.25 -37.29
N GLY A 448 -20.79 -18.00 -37.68
CA GLY A 448 -20.43 -16.97 -38.67
C GLY A 448 -20.13 -15.61 -38.05
N ASN A 449 -20.17 -14.55 -38.86
CA ASN A 449 -19.93 -13.19 -38.38
C ASN A 449 -21.20 -12.60 -37.78
N LEU A 450 -21.11 -12.00 -36.60
CA LEU A 450 -22.26 -11.46 -35.86
C LEU A 450 -21.99 -10.03 -35.43
N THR A 451 -23.03 -9.19 -35.43
CA THR A 451 -23.00 -7.84 -34.84
C THR A 451 -23.92 -7.82 -33.61
N ILE A 452 -23.33 -7.70 -32.43
CA ILE A 452 -24.00 -7.81 -31.13
C ILE A 452 -24.26 -6.41 -30.56
N PRO A 453 -25.48 -6.11 -30.03
CA PRO A 453 -26.60 -7.04 -29.79
C PRO A 453 -27.46 -7.38 -31.03
N LEU A 454 -27.81 -8.66 -31.19
CA LEU A 454 -28.72 -9.17 -32.23
C LEU A 454 -30.18 -8.77 -31.98
N ALA A 455 -30.61 -8.72 -30.72
CA ALA A 455 -31.97 -8.36 -30.32
C ALA A 455 -32.27 -6.84 -30.46
N GLY A 456 -31.31 -6.05 -30.94
CA GLY A 456 -31.40 -4.59 -30.98
C GLY A 456 -30.80 -3.91 -29.75
N GLY A 457 -30.61 -2.59 -29.81
CA GLY A 457 -29.94 -1.81 -28.75
C GLY A 457 -28.43 -1.68 -28.91
N VAL A 458 -27.76 -1.20 -27.86
CA VAL A 458 -26.31 -0.95 -27.80
C VAL A 458 -25.76 -1.40 -26.45
N LEU A 459 -24.49 -1.83 -26.43
CA LEU A 459 -23.73 -2.04 -25.20
C LEU A 459 -23.22 -0.69 -24.69
N SER A 460 -22.81 -0.63 -23.43
CA SER A 460 -22.16 0.53 -22.83
C SER A 460 -20.88 0.11 -22.11
N LEU A 461 -19.84 0.95 -22.20
CA LEU A 461 -18.65 0.87 -21.36
C LEU A 461 -18.61 2.14 -20.51
N HIS A 462 -18.71 2.00 -19.18
CA HIS A 462 -18.65 3.12 -18.26
C HIS A 462 -17.23 3.64 -18.05
N GLY A 463 -17.12 4.82 -17.43
CA GLY A 463 -15.84 5.45 -17.12
C GLY A 463 -14.91 4.51 -16.36
N ARG A 464 -13.65 4.44 -16.79
CA ARG A 464 -12.61 3.54 -16.24
C ARG A 464 -13.11 2.13 -15.99
N ASP A 465 -13.88 1.61 -16.93
CA ASP A 465 -14.26 0.21 -16.97
C ASP A 465 -13.56 -0.50 -18.12
N SER A 466 -13.38 -1.79 -17.94
CA SER A 466 -12.87 -2.71 -18.94
C SER A 466 -13.53 -4.07 -18.72
N LYS A 467 -13.86 -4.75 -19.80
CA LYS A 467 -14.68 -5.97 -19.78
C LYS A 467 -14.07 -7.07 -20.62
N ILE A 468 -14.29 -8.32 -20.22
CA ILE A 468 -13.92 -9.50 -21.00
C ILE A 468 -15.17 -10.11 -21.60
N HIS A 469 -15.42 -9.84 -22.89
CA HIS A 469 -16.44 -10.56 -23.63
C HIS A 469 -15.90 -11.89 -24.10
N VAL A 470 -16.74 -12.91 -24.15
CA VAL A 470 -16.34 -14.24 -24.56
C VAL A 470 -17.13 -14.69 -25.78
N VAL A 471 -16.48 -15.48 -26.65
CA VAL A 471 -17.06 -16.05 -27.87
C VAL A 471 -16.64 -17.51 -27.96
N ASP A 472 -17.60 -18.38 -28.30
CA ASP A 472 -17.41 -19.83 -28.33
C ASP A 472 -16.78 -20.36 -27.02
N TYR A 473 -17.31 -19.88 -25.90
CA TYR A 473 -16.80 -20.17 -24.56
C TYR A 473 -17.32 -21.50 -24.04
N MET A 474 -16.39 -22.43 -23.81
CA MET A 474 -16.72 -23.79 -23.40
C MET A 474 -16.87 -23.91 -21.88
N MET A 475 -18.05 -24.32 -21.44
CA MET A 475 -18.39 -24.66 -20.05
C MET A 475 -18.58 -26.16 -19.90
N GLY A 476 -17.47 -26.89 -19.91
CA GLY A 476 -17.49 -28.35 -20.08
C GLY A 476 -18.04 -28.70 -21.46
N ASP A 477 -19.20 -29.34 -21.51
CA ASP A 477 -19.83 -29.80 -22.76
C ASP A 477 -20.76 -28.75 -23.39
N ILE A 478 -20.93 -27.58 -22.77
CA ILE A 478 -21.84 -26.52 -23.23
C ILE A 478 -21.04 -25.42 -23.93
N ASN A 479 -21.44 -25.05 -25.14
CA ASN A 479 -20.86 -23.90 -25.86
C ASN A 479 -21.72 -22.64 -25.65
N LEU A 480 -21.11 -21.62 -25.08
CA LEU A 480 -21.65 -20.27 -25.05
C LEU A 480 -21.16 -19.52 -26.29
N LEU A 481 -22.01 -19.42 -27.31
CA LEU A 481 -21.66 -18.79 -28.59
C LEU A 481 -21.09 -17.40 -28.38
N TYR A 482 -21.71 -16.60 -27.51
CA TYR A 482 -21.11 -15.38 -26.97
C TYR A 482 -21.77 -14.95 -25.67
N SER A 483 -21.05 -14.14 -24.89
CA SER A 483 -21.65 -13.32 -23.83
C SER A 483 -20.98 -11.95 -23.79
N THR A 484 -21.80 -10.90 -23.70
CA THR A 484 -21.31 -9.54 -23.46
C THR A 484 -21.27 -9.18 -21.97
N ALA A 485 -21.86 -10.02 -21.11
CA ALA A 485 -21.72 -9.90 -19.67
C ALA A 485 -20.51 -10.71 -19.22
N GLU A 486 -19.86 -10.26 -18.16
CA GLU A 486 -18.66 -10.94 -17.66
C GLU A 486 -19.08 -12.19 -16.88
N ILE A 487 -18.31 -13.25 -17.01
CA ILE A 487 -18.53 -14.49 -16.27
C ILE A 487 -17.87 -14.31 -14.90
N PHE A 488 -18.63 -14.46 -13.81
CA PHE A 488 -18.05 -14.57 -12.48
C PHE A 488 -17.51 -15.99 -12.27
N THR A 489 -18.35 -16.99 -12.48
CA THR A 489 -17.96 -18.40 -12.38
C THR A 489 -18.95 -19.29 -13.12
N TRP A 490 -18.54 -20.51 -13.43
CA TRP A 490 -19.47 -21.58 -13.79
C TRP A 490 -18.97 -22.90 -13.22
N LYS A 491 -19.91 -23.78 -12.88
CA LYS A 491 -19.59 -25.09 -12.33
C LYS A 491 -20.64 -26.15 -12.66
N LYS A 492 -20.22 -27.40 -12.82
CA LYS A 492 -21.11 -28.55 -13.10
C LYS A 492 -21.30 -29.38 -11.84
N PHE A 493 -22.55 -29.56 -11.42
CA PHE A 493 -22.93 -30.37 -10.27
C PHE A 493 -24.12 -31.28 -10.62
N LYS A 494 -23.96 -32.60 -10.41
CA LYS A 494 -24.98 -33.65 -10.69
C LYS A 494 -25.68 -33.50 -12.06
N GLY A 495 -24.92 -33.23 -13.10
CA GLY A 495 -25.43 -33.13 -14.47
C GLY A 495 -26.08 -31.78 -14.84
N ARG A 496 -26.15 -30.82 -13.91
CA ARG A 496 -26.53 -29.43 -14.19
C ARG A 496 -25.30 -28.53 -14.17
N THR A 497 -25.26 -27.54 -15.06
CA THR A 497 -24.24 -26.48 -15.04
C THR A 497 -24.86 -25.20 -14.51
N THR A 498 -24.25 -24.61 -13.49
CA THR A 498 -24.61 -23.29 -12.98
C THR A 498 -23.62 -22.28 -13.55
N LEU A 499 -24.12 -21.24 -14.22
CA LEU A 499 -23.35 -20.10 -14.72
C LEU A 499 -23.81 -18.84 -13.99
N ILE A 500 -22.87 -18.05 -13.47
CA ILE A 500 -23.13 -16.72 -12.94
C ILE A 500 -22.44 -15.70 -13.84
N VAL A 501 -23.23 -14.79 -14.41
CA VAL A 501 -22.73 -13.63 -15.15
C VAL A 501 -23.10 -12.34 -14.44
N TYR A 502 -22.21 -11.36 -14.54
CA TYR A 502 -22.40 -10.04 -13.94
C TYR A 502 -22.12 -8.92 -14.93
N SER A 503 -22.66 -7.76 -14.62
CA SER A 503 -22.54 -6.54 -15.42
C SER A 503 -22.63 -5.30 -14.55
N GLY A 504 -22.17 -4.17 -15.07
CA GLY A 504 -22.33 -2.88 -14.40
C GLY A 504 -23.82 -2.49 -14.28
N PRO A 505 -24.18 -1.69 -13.27
CA PRO A 505 -25.55 -1.19 -13.15
C PRO A 505 -26.01 -0.47 -14.42
N ASP A 506 -27.27 -0.67 -14.80
CA ASP A 506 -27.89 -0.04 -15.98
C ASP A 506 -27.32 -0.40 -17.37
N GLU A 507 -26.41 -1.37 -17.45
CA GLU A 507 -25.87 -1.85 -18.72
C GLU A 507 -26.84 -2.80 -19.44
N GLN A 508 -26.94 -2.67 -20.76
CA GLN A 508 -27.66 -3.61 -21.63
C GLN A 508 -26.70 -4.72 -22.08
N HIS A 509 -27.12 -5.98 -21.91
CA HIS A 509 -26.33 -7.15 -22.27
C HIS A 509 -27.10 -8.16 -23.11
N GLU A 510 -26.34 -9.03 -23.77
CA GLU A 510 -26.86 -10.12 -24.57
C GLU A 510 -25.94 -11.35 -24.47
N MET A 511 -26.56 -12.52 -24.53
CA MET A 511 -25.89 -13.82 -24.49
C MET A 511 -26.53 -14.75 -25.53
N GLY A 512 -25.70 -15.43 -26.31
CA GLY A 512 -26.12 -16.49 -27.22
C GLY A 512 -25.72 -17.86 -26.68
N VAL A 513 -26.69 -18.74 -26.43
CA VAL A 513 -26.44 -20.09 -25.91
C VAL A 513 -26.80 -21.14 -26.97
N SER A 514 -25.86 -22.02 -27.27
CA SER A 514 -26.05 -23.14 -28.20
C SER A 514 -26.18 -24.45 -27.41
N LEU A 515 -27.35 -25.10 -27.46
CA LEU A 515 -27.58 -26.41 -26.84
C LEU A 515 -27.98 -27.44 -27.88
N SER A 516 -27.45 -28.66 -27.73
CA SER A 516 -27.69 -29.80 -28.63
C SER A 516 -29.14 -30.31 -28.60
N ALA A 517 -29.92 -29.97 -27.57
CA ALA A 517 -31.26 -30.49 -27.33
C ALA A 517 -32.33 -29.38 -27.43
N GLY A 518 -32.82 -29.16 -28.66
CA GLY A 518 -34.17 -28.63 -28.92
C GLY A 518 -34.43 -27.14 -28.62
N LYS A 519 -35.33 -26.57 -29.43
CA LYS A 519 -35.81 -25.17 -29.43
C LYS A 519 -36.68 -24.82 -28.20
N THR A 520 -36.25 -25.20 -26.99
CA THR A 520 -37.05 -25.02 -25.77
C THR A 520 -36.81 -23.64 -25.17
N LEU A 521 -37.88 -22.89 -24.95
CA LEU A 521 -37.80 -21.59 -24.26
C LEU A 521 -37.33 -21.79 -22.81
N PRO A 522 -36.52 -20.87 -22.26
CA PRO A 522 -36.06 -20.97 -20.88
C PRO A 522 -37.22 -20.80 -19.90
N THR A 523 -37.13 -21.49 -18.76
CA THR A 523 -38.06 -21.31 -17.63
C THR A 523 -37.42 -20.41 -16.57
N THR A 524 -38.20 -19.48 -16.02
CA THR A 524 -37.73 -18.58 -14.96
C THR A 524 -37.46 -19.32 -13.65
N ILE A 525 -36.26 -19.13 -13.10
CA ILE A 525 -35.87 -19.60 -11.74
C ILE A 525 -36.10 -18.49 -10.71
N LEU A 526 -35.72 -17.25 -11.04
CA LEU A 526 -35.76 -16.09 -10.15
C LEU A 526 -35.98 -14.80 -10.96
N GLY A 527 -36.82 -13.91 -10.44
CA GLY A 527 -37.03 -12.56 -11.00
C GLY A 527 -37.69 -12.55 -12.38
N SER A 528 -37.75 -11.37 -13.00
CA SER A 528 -38.24 -11.17 -14.37
C SER A 528 -37.36 -10.15 -15.10
N GLY A 529 -37.59 -9.92 -16.40
CA GLY A 529 -36.84 -8.91 -17.17
C GLY A 529 -35.64 -9.43 -17.96
N VAL A 530 -35.56 -10.75 -18.19
CA VAL A 530 -34.67 -11.32 -19.21
C VAL A 530 -35.55 -11.78 -20.38
N ASN A 531 -35.30 -11.22 -21.55
CA ASN A 531 -35.99 -11.60 -22.79
C ASN A 531 -35.26 -12.79 -23.41
N ALA A 532 -36.01 -13.74 -23.96
CA ALA A 532 -35.46 -14.91 -24.64
C ALA A 532 -36.09 -15.09 -26.02
N ALA A 533 -35.27 -15.29 -27.04
CA ALA A 533 -35.69 -15.59 -28.40
C ALA A 533 -34.80 -16.67 -29.01
N VAL A 534 -35.35 -17.53 -29.86
CA VAL A 534 -34.55 -18.53 -30.60
C VAL A 534 -34.32 -18.01 -32.00
N VAL A 535 -33.06 -17.78 -32.36
CA VAL A 535 -32.64 -17.29 -33.68
C VAL A 535 -31.67 -18.31 -34.29
N ASN A 536 -32.03 -18.88 -35.45
CA ASN A 536 -31.21 -19.88 -36.16
C ASN A 536 -30.72 -21.06 -35.28
N GLY A 537 -31.55 -21.49 -34.31
CA GLY A 537 -31.21 -22.59 -33.40
C GLY A 537 -30.35 -22.21 -32.20
N VAL A 538 -30.02 -20.92 -32.02
CA VAL A 538 -29.34 -20.37 -30.84
C VAL A 538 -30.36 -19.64 -29.97
N THR A 539 -30.33 -19.88 -28.66
CA THR A 539 -31.16 -19.12 -27.71
C THR A 539 -30.45 -17.82 -27.36
N ILE A 540 -31.03 -16.70 -27.77
CA ILE A 540 -30.56 -15.35 -27.49
C ILE A 540 -31.28 -14.84 -26.24
N LEU A 541 -30.50 -14.46 -25.23
CA LEU A 541 -30.96 -13.89 -23.97
C LEU A 541 -30.52 -12.43 -23.91
N SER A 542 -31.44 -11.50 -23.73
CA SER A 542 -31.12 -10.06 -23.61
C SER A 542 -31.76 -9.45 -22.38
N TRP A 543 -31.03 -8.57 -21.70
CA TRP A 543 -31.50 -7.92 -20.48
C TRP A 543 -30.80 -6.60 -20.22
N ARG A 544 -31.46 -5.74 -19.45
CA ARG A 544 -30.85 -4.58 -18.80
C ARG A 544 -30.57 -4.91 -17.35
N THR A 545 -29.36 -4.63 -16.89
CA THR A 545 -28.85 -4.94 -15.56
C THR A 545 -29.54 -4.09 -14.49
N THR A 546 -29.95 -4.73 -13.39
CA THR A 546 -30.52 -4.07 -12.21
C THR A 546 -29.97 -4.74 -10.96
N ALA A 547 -30.10 -4.09 -9.80
CA ALA A 547 -29.72 -4.66 -8.51
C ALA A 547 -30.49 -5.94 -8.12
N ALA A 548 -31.65 -6.22 -8.74
CA ALA A 548 -32.40 -7.45 -8.50
C ALA A 548 -31.76 -8.64 -9.25
N ASP A 549 -31.37 -9.68 -8.49
CA ASP A 549 -30.91 -10.95 -9.06
C ASP A 549 -31.98 -11.61 -9.94
N ARG A 550 -31.58 -12.13 -11.10
CA ARG A 550 -32.45 -12.88 -12.02
C ARG A 550 -31.82 -14.22 -12.36
N ALA A 551 -32.62 -15.21 -12.65
CA ALA A 551 -32.10 -16.49 -13.11
C ALA A 551 -33.07 -17.21 -14.05
N LEU A 552 -32.51 -17.87 -15.06
CA LEU A 552 -33.23 -18.69 -16.03
C LEU A 552 -32.64 -20.10 -16.09
N ARG A 553 -33.51 -21.07 -16.41
CA ARG A 553 -33.16 -22.46 -16.67
C ARG A 553 -33.35 -22.77 -18.14
N LEU A 554 -32.29 -23.24 -18.78
CA LEU A 554 -32.27 -23.63 -20.19
C LEU A 554 -31.66 -25.05 -20.30
N GLY A 555 -32.52 -26.07 -20.33
CA GLY A 555 -32.09 -27.47 -20.33
C GLY A 555 -31.21 -27.80 -19.11
N PRO A 556 -29.95 -28.26 -19.31
CA PRO A 556 -29.02 -28.56 -18.22
C PRO A 556 -28.37 -27.31 -17.59
N LEU A 557 -28.57 -26.12 -18.17
CA LEU A 557 -27.90 -24.87 -17.77
C LEU A 557 -28.84 -24.01 -16.91
N ASP A 558 -28.36 -23.62 -15.72
CA ASP A 558 -28.96 -22.58 -14.88
C ASP A 558 -28.09 -21.33 -14.96
N ILE A 559 -28.65 -20.21 -15.41
CA ILE A 559 -27.92 -18.95 -15.64
C ILE A 559 -28.45 -17.91 -14.65
N TYR A 560 -27.54 -17.32 -13.88
CA TYR A 560 -27.82 -16.21 -12.97
C TYR A 560 -27.27 -14.91 -13.56
N PHE A 561 -28.11 -13.90 -13.60
CA PHE A 561 -27.82 -12.55 -14.10
C PHE A 561 -27.90 -11.59 -12.91
N ILE A 562 -26.76 -11.03 -12.53
CA ILE A 562 -26.62 -10.16 -11.36
C ILE A 562 -25.86 -8.90 -11.74
N ASP A 563 -25.99 -7.83 -10.95
CA ASP A 563 -25.12 -6.67 -11.10
C ASP A 563 -23.77 -6.89 -10.39
N ARG A 564 -22.77 -6.08 -10.73
CA ARG A 564 -21.42 -6.15 -10.16
C ARG A 564 -21.45 -6.10 -8.63
N ASN A 565 -22.25 -5.22 -8.04
CA ASN A 565 -22.37 -5.06 -6.60
C ASN A 565 -22.97 -6.30 -5.92
N SER A 566 -23.93 -7.00 -6.55
CA SER A 566 -24.40 -8.30 -6.09
C SER A 566 -23.34 -9.39 -6.27
N ALA A 567 -22.57 -9.37 -7.36
CA ALA A 567 -21.48 -10.32 -7.61
C ALA A 567 -20.38 -10.25 -6.54
N TYR A 568 -20.09 -9.05 -6.02
CA TYR A 568 -19.17 -8.87 -4.88
C TYR A 568 -19.56 -9.67 -3.63
N GLN A 569 -20.83 -10.04 -3.47
CA GLN A 569 -21.33 -10.83 -2.33
C GLN A 569 -21.33 -12.34 -2.59
N HIS A 570 -20.87 -12.79 -3.75
CA HIS A 570 -20.78 -14.21 -4.10
C HIS A 570 -19.41 -14.81 -3.76
N TRP A 571 -19.42 -16.11 -3.48
CA TRP A 571 -18.23 -16.87 -3.14
C TRP A 571 -18.28 -18.25 -3.81
N VAL A 572 -17.10 -18.74 -4.17
CA VAL A 572 -16.90 -20.10 -4.70
C VAL A 572 -15.90 -20.79 -3.78
N LEU A 573 -16.39 -21.77 -3.01
CA LEU A 573 -15.58 -22.51 -2.05
C LEU A 573 -15.32 -23.91 -2.57
N ASP A 574 -14.05 -24.30 -2.66
CA ASP A 574 -13.67 -25.68 -2.98
C ASP A 574 -13.86 -26.56 -1.72
N VAL A 575 -14.39 -27.76 -1.92
CA VAL A 575 -14.75 -28.70 -0.87
C VAL A 575 -13.77 -29.89 -0.90
N PRO A 576 -13.10 -30.23 0.22
CA PRO A 576 -12.23 -31.38 0.27
C PRO A 576 -12.99 -32.69 0.09
N GLN A 577 -12.31 -33.72 -0.41
CA GLN A 577 -12.91 -35.04 -0.59
C GLN A 577 -13.23 -35.71 0.76
N ASN A 578 -12.33 -35.61 1.75
CA ASN A 578 -12.63 -35.98 3.13
C ASN A 578 -12.83 -34.74 4.00
N PRO A 579 -13.81 -34.73 4.92
CA PRO A 579 -14.09 -33.58 5.78
C PRO A 579 -12.95 -33.15 6.69
N THR A 580 -11.92 -33.97 6.89
CA THR A 580 -10.77 -33.68 7.76
C THR A 580 -9.54 -33.17 7.01
N ASP A 581 -9.57 -33.17 5.68
CA ASP A 581 -8.40 -32.79 4.87
C ASP A 581 -8.22 -31.26 4.82
N ASP A 582 -7.05 -30.82 4.41
CA ASP A 582 -6.79 -29.42 4.09
C ASP A 582 -7.68 -28.95 2.92
N THR A 583 -7.85 -27.63 2.78
CA THR A 583 -8.56 -27.10 1.61
C THR A 583 -7.80 -27.50 0.34
N PRO A 584 -8.47 -28.08 -0.66
CA PRO A 584 -7.79 -28.47 -1.89
C PRO A 584 -7.20 -27.26 -2.61
N TYR A 585 -6.05 -27.46 -3.26
CA TYR A 585 -5.57 -26.50 -4.25
C TYR A 585 -6.61 -26.31 -5.37
N THR A 586 -6.70 -25.09 -5.89
CA THR A 586 -7.65 -24.74 -6.95
C THR A 586 -7.44 -25.60 -8.20
N ASN A 587 -8.52 -25.90 -8.92
CA ASN A 587 -8.51 -26.64 -10.19
C ASN A 587 -8.03 -28.10 -10.13
N THR A 588 -7.95 -28.70 -8.94
CA THR A 588 -7.69 -30.14 -8.73
C THR A 588 -8.87 -31.06 -9.12
N GLY A 589 -9.99 -30.49 -9.62
CA GLY A 589 -11.23 -31.23 -9.87
C GLY A 589 -12.09 -31.46 -8.62
N ALA A 590 -11.74 -30.81 -7.51
CA ALA A 590 -12.51 -30.87 -6.27
C ALA A 590 -13.97 -30.40 -6.45
N PRO A 591 -14.92 -30.98 -5.70
CA PRO A 591 -16.27 -30.42 -5.57
C PRO A 591 -16.21 -28.98 -5.05
N HIS A 592 -17.29 -28.23 -5.25
CA HIS A 592 -17.35 -26.82 -4.89
C HIS A 592 -18.77 -26.47 -4.45
N VAL A 593 -18.89 -25.37 -3.71
CA VAL A 593 -20.15 -24.74 -3.36
C VAL A 593 -20.13 -23.29 -3.86
N ILE A 594 -21.20 -22.89 -4.53
CA ILE A 594 -21.42 -21.48 -4.90
C ILE A 594 -22.49 -20.92 -3.97
N LEU A 595 -22.18 -19.80 -3.32
CA LEU A 595 -23.08 -19.16 -2.38
C LEU A 595 -23.01 -17.62 -2.47
N LYS A 596 -24.02 -16.97 -1.90
CA LYS A 596 -24.12 -15.51 -1.72
C LYS A 596 -24.38 -15.20 -0.25
N GLY A 597 -23.73 -14.16 0.27
CA GLY A 597 -23.87 -13.64 1.62
C GLY A 597 -22.57 -13.67 2.42
N GLY A 598 -22.63 -13.13 3.65
CA GLY A 598 -21.48 -12.99 4.53
C GLY A 598 -20.54 -11.85 4.13
N TYR A 599 -19.72 -11.42 5.09
CA TYR A 599 -18.63 -10.48 4.83
C TYR A 599 -17.42 -11.19 4.20
N LEU A 600 -17.12 -12.39 4.70
CA LEU A 600 -16.09 -13.28 4.19
C LEU A 600 -16.58 -14.72 4.34
N MET A 601 -16.30 -15.56 3.36
CA MET A 601 -16.60 -16.98 3.43
C MET A 601 -15.30 -17.75 3.21
N ARG A 602 -14.88 -18.55 4.20
CA ARG A 602 -13.52 -19.10 4.29
C ARG A 602 -13.45 -20.54 3.78
N THR A 603 -14.29 -21.43 4.33
CA THR A 603 -14.24 -22.87 4.00
C THR A 603 -15.62 -23.47 3.89
N ALA A 604 -15.70 -24.56 3.13
CA ALA A 604 -16.87 -25.42 3.04
C ALA A 604 -16.44 -26.89 3.16
N ARG A 605 -17.11 -27.65 4.03
CA ARG A 605 -16.85 -29.08 4.25
C ARG A 605 -18.16 -29.85 4.16
N VAL A 606 -18.11 -31.04 3.59
CA VAL A 606 -19.27 -31.92 3.47
C VAL A 606 -18.97 -33.23 4.18
N SER A 607 -19.78 -33.59 5.17
CA SER A 607 -19.74 -34.88 5.88
C SER A 607 -21.12 -35.51 5.84
N ASP A 608 -21.28 -36.61 5.10
CA ASP A 608 -22.54 -37.31 4.84
C ASP A 608 -23.68 -36.38 4.37
N THR A 609 -24.58 -35.99 5.28
CA THR A 609 -25.74 -35.11 5.04
C THR A 609 -25.57 -33.71 5.63
N THR A 610 -24.37 -33.37 6.09
CA THR A 610 -24.04 -32.06 6.68
C THR A 610 -23.17 -31.25 5.74
N LEU A 611 -23.57 -30.00 5.47
CA LEU A 611 -22.70 -28.97 4.90
C LEU A 611 -22.27 -28.03 6.03
N ASP A 612 -20.98 -27.95 6.28
CA ASP A 612 -20.37 -27.04 7.26
C ASP A 612 -19.67 -25.90 6.54
N LEU A 613 -19.99 -24.67 6.96
CA LEU A 613 -19.42 -23.45 6.41
C LEU A 613 -18.71 -22.67 7.51
N THR A 614 -17.58 -22.05 7.18
CA THR A 614 -16.92 -21.09 8.08
C THR A 614 -16.77 -19.74 7.39
N GLY A 615 -16.92 -18.66 8.15
CA GLY A 615 -16.81 -17.30 7.61
C GLY A 615 -17.04 -16.23 8.65
N ASP A 616 -17.14 -15.00 8.18
CA ASP A 616 -17.20 -13.79 9.00
C ASP A 616 -18.43 -12.99 8.59
N LEU A 617 -19.08 -12.39 9.57
CA LEU A 617 -20.21 -11.49 9.40
C LEU A 617 -19.79 -10.10 9.85
N ALA A 618 -20.41 -9.07 9.29
CA ALA A 618 -20.13 -7.68 9.61
C ALA A 618 -21.41 -6.94 10.01
N PRO A 619 -21.34 -5.89 10.84
CA PRO A 619 -22.50 -5.21 11.42
C PRO A 619 -23.43 -4.54 10.39
N THR A 620 -22.95 -4.23 9.18
CA THR A 620 -23.76 -3.56 8.17
C THR A 620 -24.77 -4.50 7.50
N GLU A 621 -26.02 -4.04 7.37
CA GLU A 621 -27.10 -4.80 6.70
C GLU A 621 -26.75 -5.19 5.25
N GLN A 622 -25.91 -4.40 4.57
CA GLN A 622 -25.41 -4.71 3.23
C GLN A 622 -24.49 -5.94 3.20
N LEU A 623 -23.80 -6.24 4.30
CA LEU A 623 -22.87 -7.37 4.46
C LEU A 623 -23.50 -8.55 5.24
N SER A 624 -24.60 -8.32 5.95
CA SER A 624 -25.36 -9.31 6.73
C SER A 624 -26.62 -9.83 6.03
N GLN A 625 -26.56 -10.00 4.70
CA GLN A 625 -27.64 -10.60 3.92
C GLN A 625 -27.82 -12.09 4.24
N PRO A 626 -29.05 -12.65 4.09
CA PRO A 626 -29.29 -14.07 4.32
C PRO A 626 -28.42 -14.92 3.39
N LEU A 627 -27.86 -16.00 3.94
CA LEU A 627 -27.07 -16.97 3.19
C LEU A 627 -27.93 -17.60 2.11
N ARG A 628 -27.43 -17.63 0.88
CA ARG A 628 -28.04 -18.34 -0.25
C ARG A 628 -27.03 -19.29 -0.85
N ILE A 629 -27.26 -20.60 -0.73
CA ILE A 629 -26.46 -21.61 -1.44
C ILE A 629 -27.12 -21.86 -2.79
N ILE A 630 -26.40 -21.50 -3.85
CA ILE A 630 -26.88 -21.48 -5.23
C ILE A 630 -26.64 -22.84 -5.90
N SER A 631 -25.49 -23.46 -5.64
CA SER A 631 -25.10 -24.74 -6.23
C SER A 631 -24.10 -25.47 -5.35
N GLY A 632 -23.98 -26.79 -5.53
CA GLY A 632 -22.99 -27.63 -4.83
C GLY A 632 -23.42 -28.23 -3.50
N ALA A 633 -24.61 -27.90 -2.98
CA ALA A 633 -25.11 -28.51 -1.75
C ALA A 633 -25.49 -30.00 -1.94
N PRO A 634 -25.22 -30.88 -0.95
CA PRO A 634 -25.66 -32.28 -1.01
C PRO A 634 -27.19 -32.39 -1.17
N PRO A 635 -27.71 -33.29 -2.02
CA PRO A 635 -29.15 -33.35 -2.29
C PRO A 635 -29.95 -33.88 -1.09
N ASN A 636 -29.39 -34.80 -0.33
CA ASN A 636 -29.93 -35.38 0.89
C ASN A 636 -29.45 -34.63 2.16
N MET A 637 -29.00 -33.37 2.01
CA MET A 637 -28.55 -32.56 3.14
C MET A 637 -29.68 -32.38 4.16
N THR A 638 -29.43 -32.77 5.40
CA THR A 638 -30.35 -32.62 6.54
C THR A 638 -29.87 -31.58 7.54
N ARG A 639 -28.59 -31.19 7.47
CA ARG A 639 -27.95 -30.27 8.41
C ARG A 639 -27.08 -29.25 7.68
N LEU A 640 -27.14 -28.00 8.11
CA LEU A 640 -26.30 -26.89 7.67
C LEU A 640 -25.72 -26.22 8.90
N THR A 641 -24.41 -26.06 8.97
CA THR A 641 -23.74 -25.35 10.06
C THR A 641 -22.96 -24.15 9.53
N PHE A 642 -22.89 -23.09 10.35
CA PHE A 642 -22.03 -21.93 10.12
C PHE A 642 -21.24 -21.65 11.38
N ASN A 643 -19.91 -21.64 11.29
CA ASN A 643 -19.00 -21.49 12.44
C ASN A 643 -19.34 -22.47 13.59
N GLY A 644 -19.68 -23.71 13.24
CA GLY A 644 -20.05 -24.78 14.19
C GLY A 644 -21.47 -24.68 14.76
N GLN A 645 -22.25 -23.64 14.44
CA GLN A 645 -23.63 -23.46 14.90
C GLN A 645 -24.63 -23.96 13.86
N ASP A 646 -25.70 -24.62 14.30
CA ASP A 646 -26.77 -25.10 13.42
C ASP A 646 -27.59 -23.94 12.83
N LEU A 647 -27.76 -23.96 11.52
CA LEU A 647 -28.60 -23.02 10.80
C LEU A 647 -29.86 -23.71 10.27
N GLY A 648 -31.02 -23.21 10.71
CA GLY A 648 -32.29 -23.54 10.08
C GLY A 648 -32.29 -23.08 8.63
N PHE A 649 -32.58 -23.98 7.70
CA PHE A 649 -32.57 -23.66 6.27
C PHE A 649 -33.86 -24.08 5.58
N LYS A 650 -34.17 -23.39 4.47
CA LYS A 650 -35.26 -23.73 3.56
C LYS A 650 -34.67 -24.04 2.20
N ARG A 651 -35.13 -25.11 1.57
CA ARG A 651 -34.81 -25.43 0.17
C ARG A 651 -36.02 -25.17 -0.71
N ASN A 652 -35.85 -24.37 -1.75
CA ASN A 652 -36.94 -24.12 -2.69
C ASN A 652 -37.01 -25.20 -3.80
N ALA A 653 -38.05 -25.15 -4.63
CA ALA A 653 -38.26 -26.11 -5.72
C ALA A 653 -37.11 -26.14 -6.76
N ASN A 654 -36.28 -25.09 -6.82
CA ASN A 654 -35.13 -25.00 -7.70
C ASN A 654 -33.83 -25.49 -7.06
N GLY A 655 -33.87 -25.97 -5.80
CA GLY A 655 -32.71 -26.48 -5.07
C GLY A 655 -31.89 -25.41 -4.35
N ILE A 656 -32.25 -24.13 -4.46
CA ILE A 656 -31.57 -23.02 -3.75
C ILE A 656 -31.91 -23.14 -2.27
N ILE A 657 -30.88 -23.06 -1.43
CA ILE A 657 -31.01 -23.12 0.01
C ILE A 657 -30.85 -21.71 0.58
N THR A 658 -31.74 -21.32 1.48
CA THR A 658 -31.65 -20.04 2.19
C THR A 658 -31.61 -20.27 3.68
N ALA A 659 -30.70 -19.59 4.37
CA ALA A 659 -30.61 -19.59 5.83
C ALA A 659 -30.36 -18.17 6.35
N ALA A 660 -30.91 -17.86 7.51
CA ALA A 660 -30.61 -16.60 8.19
C ALA A 660 -29.25 -16.72 8.90
N MET A 661 -28.41 -15.70 8.76
CA MET A 661 -27.19 -15.55 9.53
C MET A 661 -27.37 -14.35 10.45
N THR A 662 -27.15 -14.53 11.75
CA THR A 662 -27.33 -13.46 12.72
C THR A 662 -25.96 -12.96 13.17
N TYR A 663 -25.66 -11.70 12.87
CA TYR A 663 -24.59 -10.97 13.53
C TYR A 663 -25.12 -10.44 14.87
N ASN A 664 -24.42 -10.73 15.95
CA ASN A 664 -24.72 -10.13 17.25
C ASN A 664 -23.68 -9.05 17.49
N GLU A 665 -24.09 -7.80 17.69
CA GLU A 665 -23.12 -6.76 17.99
C GLU A 665 -22.57 -6.96 19.41
N PRO A 666 -21.24 -7.07 19.59
CA PRO A 666 -20.69 -7.26 20.91
C PRO A 666 -20.68 -5.93 21.68
N GLY A 667 -20.93 -5.99 23.00
CA GLY A 667 -20.60 -4.88 23.89
C GLY A 667 -19.08 -4.78 24.04
N ILE A 668 -18.50 -3.65 23.63
CA ILE A 668 -17.07 -3.38 23.74
C ILE A 668 -16.88 -2.23 24.74
N SER A 669 -15.98 -2.41 25.69
CA SER A 669 -15.53 -1.37 26.62
C SER A 669 -14.02 -1.28 26.55
N LEU A 670 -13.50 -0.10 26.19
CA LEU A 670 -12.07 0.17 26.12
C LEU A 670 -11.68 1.16 27.22
N PRO A 671 -10.50 0.99 27.85
CA PRO A 671 -9.99 1.96 28.80
C PRO A 671 -9.63 3.28 28.10
N SER A 672 -9.92 4.40 28.77
CA SER A 672 -9.46 5.71 28.31
C SER A 672 -7.99 5.91 28.68
N LEU A 673 -7.08 5.88 27.69
CA LEU A 673 -5.65 6.09 27.91
C LEU A 673 -5.34 7.43 28.62
N ALA A 674 -6.19 8.44 28.43
CA ALA A 674 -6.09 9.75 29.05
C ALA A 674 -6.44 9.76 30.55
N GLU A 675 -7.20 8.77 31.02
CA GLU A 675 -7.63 8.67 32.42
C GLU A 675 -6.74 7.73 33.24
N LEU A 676 -5.92 6.90 32.56
CA LEU A 676 -4.99 5.99 33.22
C LEU A 676 -3.91 6.73 34.00
N THR A 677 -3.43 6.07 35.05
CA THR A 677 -2.21 6.50 35.75
C THR A 677 -1.02 5.84 35.08
N TRP A 678 -0.04 6.65 34.70
CA TRP A 678 1.18 6.22 34.03
C TRP A 678 2.35 6.33 34.99
N SER A 679 3.28 5.39 34.91
CA SER A 679 4.58 5.50 35.57
C SER A 679 5.54 6.21 34.63
N TYR A 680 6.29 7.15 35.17
CA TYR A 680 7.20 8.02 34.43
C TYR A 680 8.64 7.81 34.92
N THR A 681 9.58 7.79 33.96
CA THR A 681 11.01 7.90 34.24
C THR A 681 11.70 8.73 33.16
N ASP A 682 12.79 9.40 33.53
CA ASP A 682 13.67 10.07 32.57
C ASP A 682 14.39 9.01 31.73
N SER A 683 14.36 9.19 30.41
CA SER A 683 15.03 8.34 29.43
C SER A 683 16.18 9.05 28.72
N LEU A 684 16.68 10.14 29.30
CA LEU A 684 17.95 10.79 28.98
C LEU A 684 18.80 11.06 30.24
N PRO A 685 19.07 10.08 31.12
CA PRO A 685 19.92 10.30 32.29
C PRO A 685 21.36 10.70 31.91
N GLU A 686 21.76 10.54 30.64
CA GLU A 686 23.06 10.95 30.11
C GLU A 686 23.41 12.41 30.41
N ILE A 687 22.43 13.31 30.49
CA ILE A 687 22.69 14.73 30.74
C ILE A 687 22.82 15.09 32.24
N ASP A 688 22.66 14.11 33.13
CA ASP A 688 22.89 14.30 34.57
C ASP A 688 24.40 14.33 34.88
N PRO A 689 24.91 15.31 35.66
CA PRO A 689 26.31 15.35 36.07
C PRO A 689 26.83 14.10 36.79
N ALA A 690 25.95 13.33 37.44
CA ALA A 690 26.28 12.07 38.11
C ALA A 690 26.32 10.87 37.14
N TYR A 691 25.94 11.03 35.87
CA TYR A 691 25.90 9.94 34.91
C TYR A 691 27.31 9.42 34.58
N SER A 692 27.50 8.11 34.73
CA SER A 692 28.73 7.43 34.32
C SER A 692 28.51 6.68 33.01
N ASP A 693 29.28 7.07 31.97
CA ASP A 693 29.36 6.36 30.70
C ASP A 693 30.57 5.42 30.63
N ALA A 694 31.14 5.03 31.76
CA ALA A 694 32.35 4.20 31.82
C ALA A 694 32.20 2.88 31.05
N SER A 695 30.99 2.33 31.00
CA SER A 695 30.64 1.09 30.28
C SER A 695 30.37 1.28 28.79
N TRP A 696 30.27 2.52 28.30
CA TRP A 696 29.97 2.76 26.88
C TRP A 696 31.17 2.47 26.00
N PRO A 697 30.97 1.90 24.81
CA PRO A 697 32.03 1.74 23.82
C PRO A 697 32.67 3.07 23.45
N LYS A 698 34.01 3.08 23.44
CA LYS A 698 34.79 4.20 22.92
C LYS A 698 34.69 4.23 21.40
N ALA A 699 34.41 5.40 20.84
CA ALA A 699 34.40 5.63 19.40
C ALA A 699 35.85 5.78 18.89
N GLY A 700 36.60 4.67 18.86
CA GLY A 700 38.05 4.65 18.68
C GLY A 700 38.56 4.32 17.27
N TYR A 701 37.68 3.92 16.34
CA TYR A 701 38.11 3.46 15.02
C TYR A 701 38.60 4.63 14.16
N ARG A 702 39.90 4.67 13.84
CA ARG A 702 40.52 5.76 13.06
C ARG A 702 40.41 5.58 11.54
N ARG A 703 39.74 4.50 11.11
CA ARG A 703 39.53 4.13 9.71
C ARG A 703 38.15 3.52 9.61
N THR A 704 37.54 3.66 8.44
CA THR A 704 36.28 3.02 8.10
C THR A 704 36.48 2.09 6.91
N ASP A 705 35.80 0.95 6.94
CA ASP A 705 35.67 0.06 5.78
C ASP A 705 34.40 0.36 4.97
N ASN A 706 33.62 1.38 5.39
CA ASN A 706 32.50 1.89 4.63
C ASN A 706 33.02 2.65 3.39
N THR A 707 32.73 2.11 2.21
CA THR A 707 33.26 2.60 0.92
C THR A 707 32.51 3.81 0.37
N LEU A 708 31.33 4.15 0.91
CA LEU A 708 30.52 5.24 0.37
C LEU A 708 31.09 6.62 0.75
N ARG A 709 31.73 6.73 1.93
CA ARG A 709 32.26 8.00 2.44
C ARG A 709 33.47 7.78 3.35
N ASN A 710 34.54 8.54 3.07
CA ASN A 710 35.70 8.64 3.97
C ASN A 710 35.36 9.39 5.26
N LEU A 711 36.01 9.03 6.36
CA LEU A 711 35.89 9.75 7.62
C LEU A 711 36.36 11.21 7.47
N THR A 712 35.53 12.15 7.91
CA THR A 712 35.89 13.56 8.09
C THR A 712 36.19 13.92 9.54
N THR A 713 36.12 12.92 10.42
CA THR A 713 36.40 13.01 11.86
C THR A 713 37.63 12.16 12.22
N PRO A 714 38.31 12.42 13.36
CA PRO A 714 39.51 11.65 13.75
C PRO A 714 39.23 10.17 14.02
N THR A 715 38.01 9.85 14.42
CA THR A 715 37.50 8.49 14.60
C THR A 715 36.09 8.39 14.03
N SER A 716 35.66 7.18 13.68
CA SER A 716 34.32 6.94 13.15
C SER A 716 33.27 7.14 14.22
N LEU A 717 32.22 7.87 13.83
CA LEU A 717 31.01 8.10 14.60
C LEU A 717 29.79 7.47 13.90
N TYR A 718 30.02 6.41 13.12
CA TYR A 718 28.98 5.69 12.37
C TYR A 718 28.48 4.52 13.21
N GLY A 719 27.18 4.49 13.55
CA GLY A 719 26.60 3.47 14.43
C GLY A 719 26.92 2.03 13.99
N SER A 720 26.78 1.74 12.70
CA SER A 720 27.02 0.40 12.14
C SER A 720 28.47 -0.08 12.25
N GLU A 721 29.46 0.80 12.44
CA GLU A 721 30.84 0.35 12.73
C GLU A 721 30.97 -0.30 14.10
N TYR A 722 30.08 0.05 15.03
CA TYR A 722 30.06 -0.44 16.40
C TYR A 722 28.93 -1.45 16.65
N GLY A 723 28.28 -1.94 15.59
CA GLY A 723 27.20 -2.93 15.66
C GLY A 723 25.83 -2.35 16.02
N TYR A 724 25.63 -1.05 15.82
CA TYR A 724 24.36 -0.37 16.10
C TYR A 724 23.63 -0.03 14.79
N HIS A 725 22.54 -0.74 14.52
CA HIS A 725 21.87 -0.70 13.22
C HIS A 725 20.42 -0.20 13.27
N SER A 726 19.84 -0.09 14.47
CA SER A 726 18.42 0.21 14.67
C SER A 726 18.19 1.27 15.74
N GLY A 727 17.10 2.02 15.56
CA GLY A 727 16.59 3.04 16.49
C GLY A 727 17.60 4.13 16.87
N ALA A 728 17.26 4.95 17.86
CA ALA A 728 18.06 6.12 18.22
C ALA A 728 19.51 5.77 18.58
N LEU A 729 20.45 6.65 18.21
CA LEU A 729 21.87 6.59 18.59
C LEU A 729 22.17 7.74 19.55
N VAL A 730 22.96 7.47 20.59
CA VAL A 730 23.39 8.48 21.57
C VAL A 730 24.91 8.55 21.60
N TYR A 731 25.44 9.77 21.56
CA TYR A 731 26.87 10.07 21.53
C TYR A 731 27.26 10.93 22.73
N ARG A 732 28.46 10.72 23.25
CA ARG A 732 29.07 11.52 24.32
C ARG A 732 30.49 11.94 23.95
N GLY A 733 30.69 13.22 23.69
CA GLY A 733 31.98 13.82 23.36
C GLY A 733 32.62 14.49 24.58
N HIS A 734 33.68 13.91 25.11
CA HIS A 734 34.42 14.41 26.27
C HIS A 734 35.56 15.32 25.83
N PHE A 735 35.68 16.49 26.45
CA PHE A 735 36.74 17.45 26.19
C PHE A 735 37.06 18.25 27.45
N LYS A 736 38.23 18.90 27.45
CA LYS A 736 38.66 19.80 28.51
C LYS A 736 38.56 21.23 28.01
N ALA A 737 37.78 22.07 28.69
CA ALA A 737 37.56 23.43 28.25
C ALA A 737 38.86 24.25 28.25
N ASN A 738 39.02 25.14 27.27
CA ASN A 738 40.10 26.11 27.17
C ASN A 738 39.61 27.57 27.26
N GLY A 739 38.29 27.79 27.33
CA GLY A 739 37.65 29.09 27.48
C GLY A 739 37.41 29.84 26.16
N ASN A 740 37.81 29.28 25.02
CA ASN A 740 37.59 29.86 23.70
C ASN A 740 36.39 29.22 22.96
N GLU A 741 35.62 28.37 23.64
CA GLU A 741 34.42 27.74 23.10
C GLU A 741 33.30 28.77 22.92
N SER A 742 32.63 28.71 21.78
CA SER A 742 31.53 29.60 21.41
C SER A 742 30.46 28.89 20.58
N THR A 743 30.85 27.92 19.74
CA THR A 743 29.93 27.18 18.89
C THR A 743 30.37 25.72 18.66
N ILE A 744 29.39 24.83 18.51
CA ILE A 744 29.58 23.46 18.05
C ILE A 744 28.75 23.25 16.78
N TYR A 745 29.43 22.99 15.67
CA TYR A 745 28.82 22.51 14.43
C TYR A 745 28.71 20.99 14.47
N LEU A 746 27.52 20.46 14.18
CA LEU A 746 27.25 19.05 14.00
C LEU A 746 26.61 18.83 12.63
N ASP A 747 27.16 17.88 11.87
CA ASP A 747 26.56 17.32 10.66
C ASP A 747 26.20 15.87 10.95
N ALA A 748 24.93 15.50 10.77
CA ALA A 748 24.41 14.19 11.15
C ALA A 748 23.49 13.61 10.07
N GLN A 749 23.41 12.28 10.05
CA GLN A 749 22.56 11.52 9.14
C GLN A 749 21.79 10.45 9.89
N GLY A 750 20.47 10.43 9.72
CA GLY A 750 19.58 9.47 10.36
C GLY A 750 18.61 8.77 9.41
N GLY A 751 18.65 9.10 8.10
CA GLY A 751 17.63 8.70 7.15
C GLY A 751 16.48 9.72 7.10
N SER A 752 15.67 9.68 6.04
CA SER A 752 14.60 10.64 5.81
C SER A 752 13.69 10.79 7.05
N ALA A 753 13.37 12.02 7.41
CA ALA A 753 12.60 12.40 8.60
C ALA A 753 13.30 12.23 9.96
N PHE A 754 14.61 12.01 10.02
CA PHE A 754 15.32 11.95 11.31
C PHE A 754 15.37 13.30 12.05
N GLY A 755 15.72 13.26 13.33
CA GLY A 755 16.00 14.43 14.15
C GLY A 755 17.31 14.26 14.92
N MET A 756 17.89 15.38 15.35
CA MET A 756 19.09 15.43 16.19
C MET A 756 18.91 16.46 17.32
N SER A 757 19.33 16.14 18.54
CA SER A 757 19.33 17.08 19.66
C SER A 757 20.65 17.04 20.42
N ALA A 758 21.13 18.19 20.91
CA ALA A 758 22.41 18.32 21.58
C ALA A 758 22.32 19.04 22.93
N TRP A 759 23.11 18.57 23.89
CA TRP A 759 23.28 19.13 25.23
C TRP A 759 24.77 19.23 25.55
N LEU A 760 25.16 20.29 26.28
CA LEU A 760 26.46 20.38 26.93
C LEU A 760 26.25 20.23 28.44
N ASP A 761 26.76 19.15 28.99
CA ASP A 761 26.39 18.66 30.32
C ASP A 761 24.86 18.57 30.43
N SER A 762 24.24 19.34 31.34
CA SER A 762 22.79 19.44 31.49
C SER A 762 22.14 20.57 30.66
N ASN A 763 22.93 21.41 29.99
CA ASN A 763 22.43 22.56 29.23
C ASN A 763 22.01 22.16 27.82
N PHE A 764 20.74 22.38 27.50
CA PHE A 764 20.22 22.15 26.14
C PHE A 764 20.76 23.19 25.15
N LEU A 765 21.40 22.73 24.08
CA LEU A 765 21.95 23.59 23.04
C LEU A 765 20.96 23.81 21.88
N GLY A 766 20.13 22.81 21.60
CA GLY A 766 19.10 22.88 20.56
C GLY A 766 18.87 21.56 19.82
N SER A 767 17.95 21.59 18.85
CA SER A 767 17.64 20.44 17.99
C SER A 767 17.60 20.81 16.50
N PHE A 768 18.00 19.86 15.65
CA PHE A 768 17.54 19.75 14.27
C PHE A 768 16.29 18.88 14.26
N VAL A 769 15.12 19.47 13.99
CA VAL A 769 13.81 18.79 14.14
C VAL A 769 13.49 17.83 12.99
N GLY A 770 14.13 18.00 11.83
CA GLY A 770 13.90 17.20 10.62
C GLY A 770 12.76 17.69 9.73
N SER A 771 12.58 17.04 8.59
CA SER A 771 11.41 17.14 7.70
C SER A 771 11.23 15.83 6.95
N GLY A 772 10.05 15.57 6.37
CA GLY A 772 9.77 14.28 5.70
C GLY A 772 10.84 13.83 4.70
N ALA A 773 11.45 14.79 3.98
CA ALA A 773 12.49 14.52 2.99
C ALA A 773 13.94 14.65 3.51
N ALA A 774 14.17 15.19 4.70
CA ALA A 774 15.52 15.44 5.20
C ALA A 774 16.16 14.15 5.72
N SER A 775 17.13 13.62 4.98
CA SER A 775 17.86 12.39 5.32
C SER A 775 19.16 12.62 6.10
N PHE A 776 19.75 13.80 5.94
CA PHE A 776 20.87 14.35 6.68
C PHE A 776 20.57 15.80 7.07
N GLY A 777 21.33 16.35 8.01
CA GLY A 777 21.12 17.70 8.49
C GLY A 777 22.31 18.19 9.29
N ASN A 778 22.67 19.46 9.08
CA ASN A 778 23.69 20.13 9.86
C ASN A 778 23.11 21.29 10.66
N LYS A 779 23.74 21.57 11.81
CA LYS A 779 23.38 22.70 12.65
C LYS A 779 24.57 23.15 13.48
N THR A 780 24.75 24.47 13.55
CA THR A 780 25.67 25.10 14.50
C THR A 780 24.88 25.53 15.73
N PHE A 781 25.31 25.07 16.90
CA PHE A 781 24.74 25.44 18.19
C PHE A 781 25.67 26.38 18.94
N ASN A 782 25.09 27.34 19.64
CA ASN A 782 25.85 28.22 20.53
C ASN A 782 26.22 27.48 21.80
N VAL A 783 27.45 27.67 22.25
CA VAL A 783 28.00 27.06 23.47
C VAL A 783 28.14 28.16 24.53
N PRO A 784 27.66 27.95 25.77
CA PRO A 784 27.87 28.92 26.85
C PRO A 784 29.36 29.05 27.17
N GLN A 785 29.75 30.19 27.76
CA GLN A 785 31.13 30.40 28.19
C GLN A 785 31.53 29.37 29.27
N LEU A 786 32.68 28.72 29.07
CA LEU A 786 33.19 27.66 29.95
C LEU A 786 34.43 28.13 30.70
N SER A 787 34.65 27.57 31.90
CA SER A 787 35.86 27.85 32.68
C SER A 787 37.02 27.01 32.14
N PRO A 788 38.18 27.61 31.82
CA PRO A 788 39.34 26.87 31.36
C PRO A 788 39.75 25.76 32.35
N GLY A 789 40.05 24.58 31.84
CA GLY A 789 40.50 23.43 32.59
C GLY A 789 39.39 22.53 33.16
N GLY A 790 38.11 22.91 33.02
CA GLY A 790 36.98 22.05 33.40
C GLY A 790 36.77 20.90 32.42
N ASP A 791 36.39 19.73 32.92
CA ASP A 791 35.96 18.59 32.10
C ASP A 791 34.47 18.73 31.77
N HIS A 792 34.12 18.63 30.49
CA HIS A 792 32.76 18.80 29.99
C HIS A 792 32.38 17.71 29.00
N VAL A 793 31.08 17.44 28.88
CA VAL A 793 30.56 16.39 27.99
C VAL A 793 29.45 16.91 27.08
N LEU A 794 29.65 16.77 25.77
CA LEU A 794 28.62 16.99 24.77
C LEU A 794 27.80 15.71 24.57
N THR A 795 26.51 15.73 24.88
CA THR A 795 25.58 14.63 24.60
C THR A 795 24.79 14.94 23.33
N VAL A 796 24.81 14.04 22.34
CA VAL A 796 24.06 14.19 21.08
C VAL A 796 23.20 12.95 20.86
N VAL A 797 21.90 13.15 20.64
CA VAL A 797 20.96 12.10 20.27
C VAL A 797 20.62 12.26 18.79
N VAL A 798 20.78 11.19 18.00
CA VAL A 798 20.47 11.13 16.57
C VAL A 798 19.46 10.03 16.33
N ASP A 799 18.29 10.36 15.81
CA ASP A 799 17.27 9.38 15.45
C ASP A 799 17.70 8.57 14.21
N ASN A 800 17.46 7.26 14.20
CA ASN A 800 17.67 6.40 13.02
C ASN A 800 16.31 5.94 12.49
N MET A 801 16.03 6.23 11.24
CA MET A 801 14.75 5.95 10.59
C MET A 801 14.77 4.62 9.81
N GLY A 802 15.78 3.78 10.04
CA GLY A 802 16.06 2.59 9.24
C GLY A 802 17.16 2.86 8.21
N LEU A 803 17.82 1.82 7.70
CA LEU A 803 18.87 1.94 6.68
C LEU A 803 18.25 2.10 5.28
N ASN A 804 18.98 2.74 4.36
CA ASN A 804 18.50 2.92 2.99
C ASN A 804 18.52 1.58 2.24
N GLU A 805 17.74 1.49 1.17
CA GLU A 805 17.81 0.40 0.20
C GLU A 805 19.08 0.47 -0.65
N ASN A 806 19.25 -0.52 -1.55
CA ASN A 806 20.35 -0.61 -2.50
C ASN A 806 19.86 -1.06 -3.89
N TRP A 807 18.81 -0.42 -4.38
CA TRP A 807 18.10 -0.81 -5.61
C TRP A 807 18.99 -0.75 -6.85
N ILE A 808 19.85 0.27 -6.95
CA ILE A 808 20.86 0.39 -8.02
C ILE A 808 22.13 -0.34 -7.61
N VAL A 809 22.57 -1.33 -8.41
CA VAL A 809 23.81 -2.05 -8.14
C VAL A 809 25.01 -1.09 -8.20
N GLY A 810 25.90 -1.16 -7.22
CA GLY A 810 27.09 -0.29 -7.14
C GLY A 810 26.85 1.14 -6.63
N SER A 811 25.61 1.52 -6.28
CA SER A 811 25.37 2.82 -5.61
C SER A 811 25.82 2.82 -4.15
N ASP A 812 25.87 1.64 -3.52
CA ASP A 812 26.17 1.42 -2.10
C ASP A 812 25.28 2.28 -1.16
N GLU A 813 24.08 2.67 -1.59
CA GLU A 813 23.18 3.56 -0.83
C GLU A 813 22.84 3.00 0.56
N MET A 814 22.69 1.68 0.69
CA MET A 814 22.48 0.99 1.96
C MET A 814 23.64 1.23 2.95
N LYS A 815 24.84 1.52 2.45
CA LYS A 815 26.00 1.90 3.27
C LYS A 815 25.98 3.35 3.75
N SER A 816 24.95 4.13 3.43
CA SER A 816 24.74 5.46 4.03
C SER A 816 24.78 5.36 5.56
N PRO A 817 25.78 5.95 6.23
CA PRO A 817 25.94 5.74 7.67
C PRO A 817 24.80 6.38 8.47
N ARG A 818 24.67 5.98 9.73
CA ARG A 818 23.80 6.62 10.72
C ARG A 818 24.66 7.16 11.85
N GLY A 819 24.45 8.41 12.25
CA GLY A 819 25.25 9.07 13.28
C GLY A 819 25.77 10.45 12.89
N ILE A 820 26.90 10.83 13.49
CA ILE A 820 27.57 12.10 13.24
C ILE A 820 28.51 11.93 12.04
N LEU A 821 28.27 12.70 11.00
CA LEU A 821 29.07 12.72 9.78
C LEU A 821 30.32 13.58 9.94
N ASP A 822 30.19 14.75 10.58
CA ASP A 822 31.29 15.69 10.85
C ASP A 822 30.96 16.55 12.08
N PHE A 823 31.98 17.13 12.70
CA PHE A 823 31.79 18.16 13.73
C PHE A 823 32.92 19.19 13.75
N LYS A 824 32.61 20.43 14.14
CA LYS A 824 33.63 21.47 14.37
C LYS A 824 33.33 22.18 15.67
N PHE A 825 34.28 22.18 16.58
CA PHE A 825 34.14 22.83 17.87
C PHE A 825 35.07 24.03 17.96
N SER A 826 34.52 25.24 18.01
CA SER A 826 35.31 26.47 18.10
C SER A 826 36.28 26.42 19.27
N GLY A 827 37.54 26.84 19.07
CA GLY A 827 38.57 26.80 20.10
C GLY A 827 39.25 25.44 20.25
N HIS A 828 38.72 24.37 19.65
CA HIS A 828 39.29 23.02 19.70
C HIS A 828 39.64 22.49 18.31
N VAL A 829 40.71 21.70 18.23
CA VAL A 829 40.88 20.80 17.09
C VAL A 829 40.06 19.54 17.35
N GLN A 830 39.51 18.89 16.32
CA GLN A 830 38.60 17.75 16.50
C GLN A 830 39.15 16.64 17.41
N LYS A 831 40.48 16.41 17.40
CA LYS A 831 41.14 15.40 18.25
C LYS A 831 41.07 15.69 19.75
N ASP A 832 40.74 16.91 20.15
CA ASP A 832 40.57 17.29 21.55
C ASP A 832 39.28 16.71 22.14
N VAL A 833 38.31 16.35 21.29
CA VAL A 833 37.06 15.71 21.70
C VAL A 833 37.19 14.20 21.52
N THR A 834 37.01 13.47 22.62
CA THR A 834 37.02 12.00 22.62
C THR A 834 35.60 11.47 22.75
N TRP A 835 35.18 10.64 21.80
CA TRP A 835 33.80 10.22 21.68
C TRP A 835 33.55 8.82 22.25
N LYS A 836 32.37 8.65 22.81
CA LYS A 836 31.69 7.37 23.07
C LYS A 836 30.34 7.37 22.38
N LEU A 837 29.79 6.20 22.09
CA LEU A 837 28.47 6.06 21.51
C LEU A 837 27.76 4.79 21.97
N THR A 838 26.44 4.79 21.90
CA THR A 838 25.59 3.61 22.05
C THR A 838 24.42 3.65 21.06
N GLY A 839 24.00 2.46 20.61
CA GLY A 839 22.67 2.20 20.08
C GLY A 839 21.93 1.24 21.00
N ASN A 840 21.21 0.27 20.43
CA ASN A 840 20.55 -0.79 21.18
C ASN A 840 21.52 -1.54 22.12
N PHE A 841 21.02 -2.02 23.25
CA PHE A 841 21.87 -2.69 24.23
C PHE A 841 22.49 -3.97 23.65
N GLY A 842 23.81 -4.10 23.76
CA GLY A 842 24.58 -5.19 23.17
C GLY A 842 24.88 -5.06 21.67
N GLY A 843 24.29 -4.12 20.94
CA GLY A 843 24.44 -4.00 19.49
C GLY A 843 24.04 -5.30 18.79
N GLU A 844 24.94 -5.89 18.00
CA GLU A 844 24.76 -7.21 17.38
C GLU A 844 24.59 -8.35 18.40
N TYR A 845 25.03 -8.18 19.65
CA TYR A 845 24.78 -9.14 20.74
C TYR A 845 23.45 -8.88 21.45
N TYR A 846 22.45 -8.34 20.74
CA TYR A 846 21.13 -7.99 21.27
C TYR A 846 20.50 -9.13 22.10
N PRO A 847 20.01 -8.85 23.32
CA PRO A 847 19.48 -9.88 24.22
C PRO A 847 18.06 -10.33 23.85
N ASP A 848 17.21 -9.44 23.29
CA ASP A 848 15.84 -9.79 22.91
C ASP A 848 15.81 -10.61 21.60
N LYS A 849 16.03 -11.92 21.74
CA LYS A 849 15.91 -12.87 20.64
C LYS A 849 14.45 -13.17 20.25
N THR A 850 13.47 -12.73 21.03
CA THR A 850 12.05 -12.96 20.76
C THR A 850 11.52 -11.94 19.74
N ARG A 851 11.90 -10.67 19.91
CA ARG A 851 11.46 -9.54 19.06
C ARG A 851 12.47 -9.17 17.98
N GLY A 852 13.68 -9.72 18.06
CA GLY A 852 14.67 -9.65 17.00
C GLY A 852 15.57 -8.42 17.06
N PRO A 853 16.51 -8.32 16.09
CA PRO A 853 17.64 -7.39 16.16
C PRO A 853 17.29 -5.91 16.00
N LEU A 854 16.10 -5.60 15.51
CA LEU A 854 15.72 -4.24 15.13
C LEU A 854 14.72 -3.58 16.10
N ASN A 855 14.06 -4.35 16.97
CA ASN A 855 12.96 -3.86 17.80
C ASN A 855 13.36 -2.69 18.71
N GLU A 856 14.57 -2.74 19.26
CA GLU A 856 15.09 -1.77 20.21
C GLU A 856 16.05 -0.77 19.55
N GLY A 857 15.93 0.50 19.93
CA GLY A 857 16.91 1.55 19.72
C GLY A 857 17.82 1.76 20.93
N GLY A 858 18.57 2.85 20.89
CA GLY A 858 19.54 3.21 21.91
C GLY A 858 19.08 4.20 22.96
N LEU A 859 17.78 4.45 23.16
CA LEU A 859 17.33 5.28 24.29
C LEU A 859 17.50 4.55 25.62
N TRP A 860 17.69 5.28 26.72
CA TRP A 860 17.96 4.67 28.03
C TRP A 860 16.91 3.62 28.43
N ALA A 861 15.62 3.96 28.35
CA ALA A 861 14.54 3.02 28.69
C ALA A 861 14.54 1.75 27.81
N GLU A 862 14.97 1.87 26.54
CA GLU A 862 15.14 0.72 25.66
C GLU A 862 16.32 -0.14 26.13
N ARG A 863 17.48 0.47 26.40
CA ARG A 863 18.68 -0.24 26.87
C ARG A 863 18.50 -0.94 28.23
N GLN A 864 17.60 -0.44 29.06
CA GLN A 864 17.24 -1.07 30.33
C GLN A 864 16.14 -2.16 30.20
N GLY A 865 15.52 -2.31 29.04
CA GLY A 865 14.40 -3.22 28.83
C GLY A 865 13.08 -2.75 29.46
N TYR A 866 12.93 -1.47 29.79
CA TYR A 866 11.74 -0.93 30.45
C TYR A 866 10.49 -0.92 29.56
N HIS A 867 10.65 -1.09 28.25
CA HIS A 867 9.56 -1.27 27.30
C HIS A 867 8.91 -2.66 27.38
N LEU A 868 9.57 -3.63 27.99
CA LEU A 868 9.06 -4.98 28.18
C LEU A 868 7.88 -5.00 29.18
N PRO A 869 7.03 -6.05 29.16
CA PRO A 869 5.99 -6.22 30.17
C PRO A 869 6.56 -6.21 31.60
N SER A 870 5.79 -5.63 32.53
CA SER A 870 6.13 -5.54 33.95
C SER A 870 7.48 -4.84 34.25
N PRO A 871 7.68 -3.59 33.79
CA PRO A 871 8.87 -2.83 34.14
C PRO A 871 8.92 -2.50 35.64
N PRO A 872 10.12 -2.26 36.22
CA PRO A 872 10.32 -2.03 37.65
C PRO A 872 9.89 -0.60 38.06
N THR A 873 8.58 -0.36 38.12
CA THR A 873 8.00 0.99 38.27
C THR A 873 7.65 1.40 39.71
N ASP A 874 8.03 0.60 40.71
CA ASP A 874 7.63 0.83 42.12
C ASP A 874 8.11 2.20 42.64
N ASN A 875 9.31 2.60 42.25
CA ASN A 875 9.93 3.87 42.67
C ASN A 875 9.77 4.99 41.63
N TRP A 876 8.95 4.78 40.60
CA TRP A 876 8.75 5.76 39.54
C TRP A 876 7.63 6.72 39.88
N GLU A 877 7.75 7.95 39.40
CA GLU A 877 6.68 8.94 39.55
C GLU A 877 5.41 8.45 38.84
N LYS A 878 4.25 8.74 39.44
CA LYS A 878 2.94 8.37 38.90
C LYS A 878 2.23 9.62 38.40
N VAL A 879 1.92 9.66 37.10
CA VAL A 879 1.36 10.82 36.41
C VAL A 879 0.02 10.43 35.77
N LYS A 880 -1.06 11.09 36.19
CA LYS A 880 -2.40 10.86 35.61
C LYS A 880 -2.46 11.42 34.18
N GLY A 881 -2.91 10.63 33.21
CA GLY A 881 -2.89 11.01 31.79
C GLY A 881 -1.52 10.97 31.13
N GLY A 882 -0.45 10.71 31.90
CA GLY A 882 0.90 10.36 31.45
C GLY A 882 1.42 11.17 30.27
N PRO A 883 1.64 10.55 29.10
CA PRO A 883 2.29 11.19 27.95
C PRO A 883 1.52 12.40 27.40
N ILE A 884 0.23 12.57 27.73
CA ILE A 884 -0.56 13.74 27.33
C ILE A 884 -0.07 15.02 28.02
N GLN A 885 0.44 14.91 29.26
CA GLN A 885 1.01 16.05 29.96
C GLN A 885 2.39 16.45 29.40
N GLY A 886 3.10 15.49 28.80
CA GLY A 886 4.45 15.69 28.25
C GLY A 886 5.51 15.99 29.32
N ILE A 887 6.57 16.69 28.91
CA ILE A 887 7.66 17.16 29.78
C ILE A 887 7.89 18.66 29.57
N GLY A 888 8.24 19.38 30.65
CA GLY A 888 8.35 20.85 30.63
C GLY A 888 9.65 21.42 30.04
N LYS A 889 10.59 20.57 29.61
CA LYS A 889 11.87 20.97 29.01
C LYS A 889 12.31 19.97 27.95
N ALA A 890 13.25 20.36 27.09
CA ALA A 890 13.85 19.44 26.12
C ALA A 890 14.51 18.25 26.84
N GLY A 891 14.15 17.04 26.42
CA GLY A 891 14.60 15.79 27.02
C GLY A 891 13.87 14.60 26.38
N ILE A 892 14.06 13.42 26.95
CA ILE A 892 13.40 12.19 26.49
C ILE A 892 12.79 11.50 27.71
N ALA A 893 11.49 11.24 27.65
CA ALA A 893 10.75 10.61 28.73
C ALA A 893 10.25 9.24 28.32
N PHE A 894 10.16 8.32 29.29
CA PHE A 894 9.49 7.04 29.10
C PHE A 894 8.28 6.93 30.04
N PHE A 895 7.12 6.66 29.45
CA PHE A 895 5.86 6.46 30.15
C PHE A 895 5.38 5.04 29.95
N THR A 896 4.94 4.38 31.01
CA THR A 896 4.36 3.03 30.95
C THR A 896 3.12 2.92 31.82
N THR A 897 2.14 2.18 31.35
CA THR A 897 0.92 1.84 32.10
C THR A 897 0.48 0.44 31.73
N THR A 898 -0.45 -0.10 32.49
CA THR A 898 -1.06 -1.41 32.26
C THR A 898 -2.57 -1.26 32.32
N PHE A 899 -3.27 -1.92 31.41
CA PHE A 899 -4.72 -2.01 31.41
C PHE A 899 -5.14 -3.38 30.89
N GLU A 900 -6.30 -3.84 31.34
CA GLU A 900 -6.88 -5.11 30.93
C GLU A 900 -7.83 -4.90 29.75
N LEU A 901 -7.80 -5.83 28.79
CA LEU A 901 -8.74 -5.88 27.67
C LEU A 901 -9.63 -7.12 27.81
N ASN A 902 -10.90 -6.92 28.14
CA ASN A 902 -11.90 -7.98 28.19
C ASN A 902 -12.67 -8.05 26.87
N MET A 903 -11.99 -8.48 25.81
CA MET A 903 -12.58 -8.54 24.46
C MET A 903 -13.47 -9.78 24.29
N PRO A 904 -14.61 -9.65 23.60
CA PRO A 904 -15.53 -10.76 23.36
C PRO A 904 -14.87 -11.84 22.49
N ARG A 905 -15.02 -13.12 22.90
CA ARG A 905 -14.58 -14.25 22.07
C ARG A 905 -15.47 -14.40 20.84
N GLY A 906 -14.88 -14.82 19.71
CA GLY A 906 -15.59 -15.08 18.46
C GLY A 906 -15.71 -13.87 17.52
N TYR A 907 -15.07 -12.75 17.84
CA TYR A 907 -15.00 -11.55 16.98
C TYR A 907 -13.54 -11.23 16.64
N ASP A 908 -13.30 -10.77 15.41
CA ASP A 908 -12.07 -10.06 15.05
C ASP A 908 -12.34 -8.56 15.20
N ILE A 909 -11.70 -7.91 16.16
CA ILE A 909 -11.90 -6.50 16.51
C ILE A 909 -10.57 -5.78 16.34
N PRO A 910 -10.37 -5.07 15.21
CA PRO A 910 -9.21 -4.21 15.02
C PRO A 910 -9.11 -3.14 16.11
N LEU A 911 -7.93 -3.00 16.72
CA LEU A 911 -7.61 -1.95 17.68
C LEU A 911 -6.45 -1.11 17.15
N SER A 912 -6.50 0.19 17.38
CA SER A 912 -5.44 1.13 17.03
C SER A 912 -5.23 2.17 18.15
N ILE A 913 -4.02 2.72 18.23
CA ILE A 913 -3.70 3.85 19.10
C ILE A 913 -3.67 5.10 18.21
N VAL A 914 -4.55 6.06 18.51
CA VAL A 914 -4.72 7.27 17.71
C VAL A 914 -4.16 8.49 18.46
N PHE A 915 -3.32 9.27 17.78
CA PHE A 915 -2.80 10.54 18.29
C PHE A 915 -3.62 11.68 17.69
N SER A 916 -4.22 12.51 18.54
CA SER A 916 -4.91 13.72 18.12
C SER A 916 -3.91 14.80 17.70
N ASN A 917 -3.97 15.26 16.45
CA ASN A 917 -3.20 16.41 15.99
C ASN A 917 -3.99 17.71 16.18
N THR A 918 -4.30 18.06 17.44
CA THR A 918 -5.07 19.27 17.79
C THR A 918 -4.19 20.28 18.51
N THR A 919 -4.22 21.55 18.09
CA THR A 919 -3.72 22.66 18.91
C THR A 919 -4.78 23.04 19.95
N SER A 920 -4.44 22.94 21.25
CA SER A 920 -5.21 23.62 22.29
C SER A 920 -4.70 25.05 22.46
N SER A 921 -5.53 26.06 22.18
CA SER A 921 -5.43 27.32 22.90
C SER A 921 -5.89 27.06 24.34
N LEU A 922 -5.01 27.23 25.31
CA LEU A 922 -5.42 27.27 26.72
C LEU A 922 -6.37 28.47 26.90
N SER A 923 -7.67 28.20 27.05
CA SER A 923 -8.64 29.21 27.47
C SER A 923 -8.42 29.52 28.95
N GLU A 924 -8.29 30.80 29.29
CA GLU A 924 -8.32 31.28 30.67
C GLU A 924 -9.54 30.72 31.43
N PRO A 925 -9.42 30.49 32.75
CA PRO A 925 -10.59 30.14 33.55
C PRO A 925 -11.57 31.31 33.57
N PRO A 926 -12.89 31.07 33.48
CA PRO A 926 -13.89 32.13 33.52
C PRO A 926 -13.87 32.86 34.87
N PRO A 927 -14.17 34.17 34.90
CA PRO A 927 -14.19 34.94 36.14
C PRO A 927 -15.23 34.38 37.12
N SER A 928 -14.84 34.33 38.39
CA SER A 928 -15.71 33.95 39.51
C SER A 928 -16.91 34.89 39.59
N ASP A 929 -18.09 34.36 39.28
CA ASP A 929 -19.34 35.09 39.47
C ASP A 929 -19.77 35.03 40.94
N THR A 930 -19.77 36.19 41.57
CA THR A 930 -20.26 36.44 42.93
C THR A 930 -21.78 36.59 42.91
N SER A 931 -22.53 35.58 43.34
CA SER A 931 -23.89 35.80 43.83
C SER A 931 -24.26 34.82 44.95
N ASN A 932 -24.55 35.40 46.13
CA ASN A 932 -25.06 34.73 47.33
C ASN A 932 -26.46 34.13 47.11
N PRO A 933 -26.83 33.13 47.94
CA PRO A 933 -28.09 33.23 48.70
C PRO A 933 -27.90 32.93 50.21
N PRO A 934 -28.93 33.17 51.05
CA PRO A 934 -28.75 33.70 52.39
C PRO A 934 -28.70 32.68 53.54
N SER A 935 -27.96 33.09 54.57
CA SER A 935 -28.07 32.82 56.02
C SER A 935 -29.12 31.83 56.56
N ASN A 936 -28.65 30.89 57.40
CA ASN A 936 -29.12 30.75 58.79
C ASN A 936 -28.15 29.91 59.68
N LEU A 937 -27.61 30.61 60.69
CA LEU A 937 -26.97 30.33 62.00
C LEU A 937 -27.21 28.95 62.71
N PRO A 938 -26.55 28.61 63.86
CA PRO A 938 -25.41 29.20 64.62
C PRO A 938 -24.31 28.17 65.14
N PRO A 939 -23.25 28.61 65.86
CA PRO A 939 -21.97 27.89 66.16
C PRO A 939 -21.81 27.57 67.69
N PRO A 940 -20.64 27.51 68.38
CA PRO A 940 -19.20 27.22 68.09
C PRO A 940 -18.56 26.23 69.12
N THR A 941 -17.26 25.90 68.97
CA THR A 941 -16.17 25.74 70.01
C THR A 941 -15.02 24.92 69.39
N SER A 942 -13.71 25.16 69.53
CA SER A 942 -12.87 26.10 70.29
C SER A 942 -11.45 26.14 69.65
N ILE A 943 -10.77 27.27 69.83
CA ILE A 943 -9.49 27.79 69.28
C ILE A 943 -8.32 27.44 70.28
N PRO A 944 -7.02 27.86 70.19
CA PRO A 944 -5.88 27.86 69.22
C PRO A 944 -4.55 27.24 69.82
N PRO A 945 -3.29 27.71 69.56
CA PRO A 945 -2.44 27.79 68.35
C PRO A 945 -1.02 27.15 68.56
N VAL A 946 -0.12 27.20 67.57
CA VAL A 946 1.27 27.77 67.69
C VAL A 946 1.97 27.85 66.31
N SER A 947 2.50 29.06 66.05
CA SER A 947 3.44 29.64 65.06
C SER A 947 4.74 28.84 64.78
N ALA A 948 5.59 29.01 63.73
CA ALA A 948 5.87 29.91 62.58
C ALA A 948 7.10 29.30 61.82
N PRO A 949 7.84 29.92 60.85
CA PRO A 949 7.59 31.07 59.95
C PRO A 949 7.83 30.76 58.44
N GLN A 950 7.34 31.66 57.58
CA GLN A 950 7.62 31.74 56.13
C GLN A 950 8.82 32.65 55.82
N THR A 951 9.54 32.36 54.73
CA THR A 951 10.26 33.31 53.84
C THR A 951 10.62 32.59 52.52
N PRO A 952 10.88 33.30 51.39
CA PRO A 952 10.06 33.17 50.18
C PRO A 952 10.73 32.43 49.00
N ILE A 953 9.88 31.82 48.16
CA ILE A 953 10.21 31.20 46.88
C ILE A 953 10.49 32.30 45.83
N PRO A 954 11.59 32.25 45.04
CA PRO A 954 11.83 33.22 43.98
C PRO A 954 10.83 33.06 42.83
N ALA A 955 10.38 34.19 42.31
CA ALA A 955 9.42 34.31 41.22
C ALA A 955 9.92 33.64 39.92
N ILE A 956 9.02 32.87 39.29
CA ILE A 956 9.16 32.33 37.94
C ILE A 956 9.08 33.52 36.96
N PRO A 957 10.08 33.75 36.09
CA PRO A 957 9.95 34.74 35.04
C PRO A 957 9.01 34.20 33.96
N THR A 958 7.86 34.85 33.80
CA THR A 958 6.94 34.66 32.68
C THR A 958 7.55 35.28 31.41
N SER A 959 8.40 34.54 30.72
CA SER A 959 8.75 34.88 29.33
C SER A 959 7.66 34.37 28.40
N ASN A 960 6.86 35.29 27.87
CA ASN A 960 5.97 35.06 26.74
C ASN A 960 6.79 34.65 25.50
N SER A 961 6.87 33.35 25.21
CA SER A 961 7.15 32.83 23.87
C SER A 961 6.21 31.68 23.56
N THR A 962 5.29 31.90 22.64
CA THR A 962 4.44 30.89 22.01
C THR A 962 5.30 29.95 21.15
N SER A 963 5.96 28.97 21.76
CA SER A 963 6.68 27.93 21.01
C SER A 963 5.77 26.72 20.77
N ILE A 964 5.43 26.48 19.52
CA ILE A 964 4.81 25.23 19.06
C ILE A 964 5.85 24.12 19.22
N SER A 965 5.58 23.11 20.07
CA SER A 965 6.53 22.04 20.37
C SER A 965 6.60 21.00 19.25
N SER A 966 7.81 20.68 18.79
CA SER A 966 8.09 19.52 17.94
C SER A 966 8.50 18.34 18.82
N TYR A 967 7.94 17.16 18.60
CA TYR A 967 8.25 15.97 19.38
C TYR A 967 8.16 14.69 18.54
N ARG A 968 8.75 13.61 19.08
CA ARG A 968 8.79 12.27 18.50
C ARG A 968 8.35 11.26 19.54
N ILE A 969 7.58 10.26 19.14
CA ILE A 969 7.07 9.20 20.03
C ILE A 969 7.42 7.84 19.44
N GLN A 970 7.86 6.93 20.30
CA GLN A 970 7.90 5.50 20.03
C GLN A 970 6.81 4.81 20.85
N ILE A 971 6.02 3.94 20.21
CA ILE A 971 4.92 3.22 20.84
C ILE A 971 5.35 1.78 21.07
N PHE A 972 5.25 1.31 22.31
CA PHE A 972 5.51 -0.08 22.67
C PHE A 972 4.24 -0.73 23.22
N VAL A 973 3.89 -1.89 22.68
CA VAL A 973 2.80 -2.73 23.18
C VAL A 973 3.38 -4.10 23.54
N ASN A 974 3.35 -4.47 24.81
CA ASN A 974 3.93 -5.72 25.31
C ASN A 974 5.39 -5.96 24.87
N GLY A 975 6.20 -4.88 24.83
CA GLY A 975 7.59 -4.89 24.40
C GLY A 975 7.83 -4.75 22.90
N TRP A 976 6.81 -4.87 22.07
CA TRP A 976 6.93 -4.70 20.62
C TRP A 976 6.80 -3.22 20.25
N GLN A 977 7.81 -2.66 19.60
CA GLN A 977 7.68 -1.33 19.01
C GLN A 977 6.70 -1.42 17.83
N PHE A 978 5.59 -0.68 17.90
CA PHE A 978 4.50 -0.74 16.92
C PHE A 978 4.17 0.63 16.32
N GLY A 979 5.03 1.62 16.51
CA GLY A 979 4.78 2.96 16.04
C GLY A 979 5.89 3.93 16.30
N LYS A 980 6.24 4.67 15.25
CA LYS A 980 7.03 5.90 15.32
C LYS A 980 6.15 7.05 14.83
N TYR A 981 6.00 8.07 15.66
CA TYR A 981 5.15 9.23 15.38
C TYR A 981 5.98 10.51 15.47
N ILE A 982 5.84 11.40 14.49
CA ILE A 982 6.62 12.64 14.36
C ILE A 982 5.65 13.80 14.15
N ILE A 983 5.70 14.79 15.03
CA ILE A 983 5.07 16.09 14.79
C ILE A 983 6.15 17.08 14.41
N ASN A 984 6.02 17.68 13.23
CA ASN A 984 6.90 18.74 12.78
C ASN A 984 6.19 20.10 12.80
N SER A 985 6.67 21.00 13.65
CA SER A 985 6.20 22.38 13.72
C SER A 985 6.52 23.19 12.45
N TYR A 986 7.20 22.64 11.43
CA TYR A 986 7.54 23.35 10.19
C TYR A 986 6.32 23.85 9.40
N ALA A 987 5.25 23.07 9.29
CA ALA A 987 4.02 23.52 8.63
C ALA A 987 3.39 24.72 9.36
N LEU A 988 3.39 24.65 10.69
CA LEU A 988 2.93 25.71 11.58
C LEU A 988 3.87 26.93 11.57
N GLY A 989 5.17 26.70 11.50
CA GLY A 989 6.21 27.73 11.42
C GLY A 989 6.22 28.44 10.07
N THR A 990 5.95 27.72 8.98
CA THR A 990 5.76 28.30 7.64
C THR A 990 4.51 29.17 7.62
N GLY A 991 3.39 28.68 8.17
CA GLY A 991 2.19 29.49 8.36
C GLY A 991 2.46 30.74 9.21
N ALA A 992 3.10 30.59 10.36
CA ALA A 992 3.44 31.71 11.23
C ALA A 992 4.38 32.72 10.56
N TRP A 993 5.41 32.26 9.84
CA TRP A 993 6.37 33.13 9.15
C TRP A 993 5.70 33.94 8.02
N LEU A 994 4.86 33.27 7.21
CA LEU A 994 4.07 33.94 6.18
C LEU A 994 3.12 35.00 6.78
N ALA A 995 2.50 34.70 7.92
CA ALA A 995 1.65 35.66 8.64
C ALA A 995 2.45 36.84 9.24
N ILE A 996 3.66 36.58 9.77
CA ILE A 996 4.57 37.62 10.27
C ILE A 996 5.01 38.53 9.12
N GLN A 997 5.36 37.99 7.95
CA GLN A 997 5.72 38.78 6.77
C GLN A 997 4.53 39.57 6.22
N ALA A 998 3.33 39.00 6.28
CA ALA A 998 2.11 39.67 5.85
C ALA A 998 1.77 40.91 6.70
N THR A 999 2.02 40.85 8.01
CA THR A 999 1.61 41.89 8.97
C THR A 999 2.13 43.30 8.65
N PRO A 1000 3.45 43.55 8.48
CA PRO A 1000 3.95 44.88 8.15
C PRO A 1000 3.58 45.31 6.72
N LEU A 1001 3.46 44.37 5.77
CA LEU A 1001 3.01 44.65 4.41
C LEU A 1001 1.56 45.16 4.36
N LEU A 1002 0.71 44.72 5.30
CA LEU A 1002 -0.67 45.15 5.44
C LEU A 1002 -0.81 46.45 6.24
N LEU A 1003 -0.19 46.50 7.42
CA LEU A 1003 -0.39 47.57 8.40
C LEU A 1003 0.48 48.80 8.14
N THR A 1004 1.74 48.60 7.74
CA THR A 1004 2.75 49.66 7.57
C THR A 1004 3.45 49.64 6.21
N PRO A 1005 2.72 49.52 5.07
CA PRO A 1005 3.32 49.34 3.74
C PRO A 1005 4.28 50.47 3.36
N LYS A 1006 3.95 51.72 3.69
CA LYS A 1006 4.81 52.87 3.37
C LYS A 1006 6.17 52.79 4.06
N LEU A 1007 6.20 52.34 5.31
CA LEU A 1007 7.45 52.17 6.06
C LEU A 1007 8.32 51.09 5.42
N ILE A 1008 7.74 49.95 5.06
CA ILE A 1008 8.46 48.85 4.41
C ILE A 1008 9.01 49.26 3.04
N ILE A 1009 8.20 49.94 2.21
CA ILE A 1009 8.64 50.43 0.90
C ILE A 1009 9.80 51.42 1.05
N THR A 1010 9.70 52.36 1.99
CA THR A 1010 10.77 53.33 2.24
C THR A 1010 12.04 52.66 2.79
N MET A 1011 11.92 51.63 3.64
CA MET A 1011 13.08 50.88 4.16
C MET A 1011 13.79 50.05 3.09
N LEU A 1012 13.08 49.60 2.05
CA LEU A 1012 13.61 48.74 0.99
C LEU A 1012 14.04 49.51 -0.26
N SER A 1013 13.74 50.81 -0.33
CA SER A 1013 14.11 51.66 -1.46
C SER A 1013 15.56 52.14 -1.35
N GLU A 1014 16.33 51.98 -2.42
CA GLU A 1014 17.72 52.50 -2.50
C GLU A 1014 17.76 54.03 -2.54
N GLU A 1015 16.69 54.67 -3.04
CA GLU A 1015 16.53 56.12 -3.09
C GLU A 1015 15.37 56.57 -2.19
N MET A 1016 15.58 57.55 -1.31
CA MET A 1016 14.51 58.11 -0.48
C MET A 1016 13.47 58.84 -1.33
N HIS A 1017 12.32 58.21 -1.55
CA HIS A 1017 11.17 58.81 -2.22
C HIS A 1017 9.87 58.50 -1.45
N GLN A 1018 8.82 59.27 -1.75
CA GLN A 1018 7.50 59.03 -1.18
C GLN A 1018 6.84 57.83 -1.89
N PRO A 1019 6.44 56.76 -1.18
CA PRO A 1019 5.83 55.58 -1.79
C PRO A 1019 4.61 55.95 -2.62
N SER A 1020 4.61 55.54 -3.88
CA SER A 1020 3.50 55.73 -4.80
C SER A 1020 2.27 54.92 -4.36
N SER A 1021 1.11 55.30 -4.89
CA SER A 1021 -0.14 54.54 -4.70
C SER A 1021 -0.05 53.13 -5.26
N LEU A 1022 0.76 52.92 -6.31
CA LEU A 1022 0.98 51.60 -6.91
C LEU A 1022 1.83 50.70 -6.01
N GLU A 1023 2.92 51.23 -5.44
CA GLU A 1023 3.78 50.47 -4.53
C GLU A 1023 3.04 50.12 -3.24
N THR A 1024 2.27 51.08 -2.69
CA THR A 1024 1.42 50.83 -1.51
C THR A 1024 0.37 49.76 -1.81
N PHE A 1025 -0.19 49.76 -3.02
CA PHE A 1025 -1.13 48.75 -3.48
C PHE A 1025 -0.47 47.36 -3.58
N LEU A 1026 0.66 47.25 -4.28
CA LEU A 1026 1.39 46.00 -4.46
C LEU A 1026 1.88 45.41 -3.13
N SER A 1027 2.32 46.26 -2.19
CA SER A 1027 2.70 45.84 -0.84
C SER A 1027 1.51 45.21 -0.11
N ARG A 1028 0.35 45.88 -0.10
CA ARG A 1028 -0.83 45.38 0.62
C ARG A 1028 -1.47 44.14 -0.01
N THR A 1029 -1.48 44.05 -1.34
CA THR A 1029 -1.96 42.83 -2.02
C THR A 1029 -1.01 41.65 -1.82
N SER A 1030 0.29 41.90 -1.78
CA SER A 1030 1.29 40.88 -1.41
C SER A 1030 1.08 40.42 0.04
N GLY A 1031 0.85 41.35 0.97
CA GLY A 1031 0.53 41.03 2.37
C GLY A 1031 -0.75 40.20 2.52
N LEU A 1032 -1.84 40.57 1.82
CA LEU A 1032 -3.09 39.80 1.83
C LEU A 1032 -2.87 38.38 1.30
N THR A 1033 -2.10 38.25 0.22
CA THR A 1033 -1.82 36.95 -0.41
C THR A 1033 -1.02 36.06 0.53
N LEU A 1034 0.04 36.59 1.15
CA LEU A 1034 0.86 35.85 2.12
C LEU A 1034 0.05 35.40 3.35
N PHE A 1035 -0.84 36.24 3.87
CA PHE A 1035 -1.70 35.90 5.01
C PHE A 1035 -2.68 34.76 4.69
N PHE A 1036 -3.35 34.82 3.55
CA PHE A 1036 -4.29 33.77 3.15
C PHE A 1036 -3.58 32.48 2.70
N PHE A 1037 -2.37 32.60 2.16
CA PHE A 1037 -1.51 31.45 1.88
C PHE A 1037 -1.02 30.78 3.17
N ALA A 1038 -0.75 31.54 4.23
CA ALA A 1038 -0.46 31.01 5.55
C ALA A 1038 -1.61 30.14 6.09
N LEU A 1039 -2.84 30.66 6.05
CA LEU A 1039 -4.05 29.95 6.48
C LEU A 1039 -4.33 28.69 5.65
N LEU A 1040 -4.10 28.77 4.33
CA LEU A 1040 -4.26 27.61 3.46
C LEU A 1040 -3.19 26.55 3.73
N THR A 1041 -1.95 26.96 3.99
CA THR A 1041 -0.84 26.05 4.31
C THR A 1041 -1.08 25.32 5.62
N THR A 1042 -1.59 26.00 6.66
CA THR A 1042 -1.93 25.36 7.94
C THR A 1042 -3.16 24.46 7.84
N LEU A 1043 -4.18 24.84 7.07
CA LEU A 1043 -5.35 24.00 6.82
C LEU A 1043 -5.00 22.74 6.03
N LEU A 1044 -4.30 22.86 4.90
CA LEU A 1044 -4.01 21.74 3.99
C LEU A 1044 -2.99 20.74 4.55
N THR A 1045 -2.25 21.13 5.60
CA THR A 1045 -1.35 20.24 6.35
C THR A 1045 -2.04 19.58 7.54
N GLY A 1046 -3.35 19.80 7.73
CA GLY A 1046 -4.13 19.21 8.81
C GLY A 1046 -3.82 19.80 10.19
N THR A 1047 -3.22 20.98 10.26
CA THR A 1047 -2.77 21.61 11.53
C THR A 1047 -3.81 22.53 12.17
N LEU A 1048 -4.81 23.00 11.41
CA LEU A 1048 -5.98 23.70 11.95
C LEU A 1048 -7.20 22.75 11.98
N PRO A 1049 -7.94 22.67 13.09
CA PRO A 1049 -9.13 21.82 13.18
C PRO A 1049 -10.24 22.35 12.26
N LEU A 1050 -10.96 21.43 11.62
CA LEU A 1050 -12.25 21.70 11.01
C LEU A 1050 -13.25 21.90 12.15
N THR A 1051 -13.77 23.12 12.34
CA THR A 1051 -14.60 23.49 13.51
C THR A 1051 -16.01 22.88 13.52
N SER A 1052 -16.21 21.78 12.80
CA SER A 1052 -17.38 20.92 12.88
C SER A 1052 -16.89 19.49 12.81
N THR A 1053 -17.23 18.66 13.81
CA THR A 1053 -17.19 17.20 13.70
C THR A 1053 -17.72 16.79 12.33
N PRO A 1054 -16.88 16.25 11.44
CA PRO A 1054 -17.39 15.70 10.19
C PRO A 1054 -18.32 14.55 10.60
N SER A 1055 -19.58 14.60 10.16
CA SER A 1055 -20.37 13.37 10.13
C SER A 1055 -19.62 12.36 9.26
N ALA A 1056 -19.82 11.07 9.52
CA ALA A 1056 -19.07 9.95 8.93
C ALA A 1056 -19.15 9.80 7.38
N ASP A 1057 -19.62 10.82 6.65
CA ASP A 1057 -19.96 10.78 5.22
C ASP A 1057 -19.29 11.89 4.36
N GLU A 1058 -18.38 12.71 4.89
CA GLU A 1058 -17.79 13.80 4.10
C GLU A 1058 -16.57 13.35 3.25
N SER A 1059 -16.81 13.08 1.98
CA SER A 1059 -15.81 12.68 0.97
C SER A 1059 -14.69 13.70 0.66
N LYS A 1060 -14.75 14.94 1.20
CA LYS A 1060 -13.78 16.03 0.93
C LYS A 1060 -13.63 16.98 2.12
N PRO A 1061 -12.98 16.57 3.22
CA PRO A 1061 -12.97 17.31 4.49
C PRO A 1061 -12.37 18.74 4.41
N TYR A 1062 -11.55 19.02 3.38
CA TYR A 1062 -10.90 20.33 3.22
C TYR A 1062 -11.54 21.23 2.14
N ALA A 1063 -12.52 20.74 1.38
CA ALA A 1063 -13.09 21.50 0.26
C ALA A 1063 -13.85 22.74 0.73
N THR A 1064 -14.79 22.57 1.67
CA THR A 1064 -15.60 23.65 2.23
C THR A 1064 -14.74 24.70 2.95
N PRO A 1065 -13.79 24.34 3.84
CA PRO A 1065 -12.91 25.31 4.48
C PRO A 1065 -11.94 26.02 3.51
N ALA A 1066 -11.36 25.32 2.53
CA ALA A 1066 -10.51 25.97 1.52
C ALA A 1066 -11.30 26.97 0.67
N LEU A 1067 -12.56 26.65 0.37
CA LEU A 1067 -13.48 27.54 -0.33
C LEU A 1067 -13.85 28.76 0.52
N ILE A 1068 -14.07 28.60 1.83
CA ILE A 1068 -14.28 29.71 2.77
C ILE A 1068 -13.07 30.65 2.79
N ILE A 1069 -11.86 30.10 2.91
CA ILE A 1069 -10.61 30.88 2.97
C ILE A 1069 -10.40 31.68 1.67
N THR A 1070 -10.57 31.04 0.51
CA THR A 1070 -10.38 31.69 -0.80
C THR A 1070 -11.49 32.72 -1.10
N MET A 1071 -12.73 32.44 -0.71
CA MET A 1071 -13.84 33.41 -0.76
C MET A 1071 -13.54 34.64 0.11
N ALA A 1072 -13.08 34.45 1.34
CA ALA A 1072 -12.73 35.53 2.24
C ALA A 1072 -11.57 36.39 1.68
N TYR A 1073 -10.55 35.77 1.09
CA TYR A 1073 -9.46 36.47 0.38
C TYR A 1073 -10.01 37.39 -0.72
N HIS A 1074 -10.85 36.87 -1.61
CA HIS A 1074 -11.41 37.64 -2.71
C HIS A 1074 -12.37 38.72 -2.23
N THR A 1075 -13.13 38.48 -1.16
CA THR A 1075 -14.02 39.47 -0.54
C THR A 1075 -13.22 40.66 -0.02
N LEU A 1076 -12.20 40.42 0.80
CA LEU A 1076 -11.35 41.47 1.36
C LEU A 1076 -10.57 42.22 0.27
N THR A 1077 -10.09 41.50 -0.75
CA THR A 1077 -9.42 42.09 -1.90
C THR A 1077 -10.35 43.02 -2.69
N ALA A 1078 -11.60 42.61 -2.92
CA ALA A 1078 -12.59 43.44 -3.61
C ALA A 1078 -12.92 44.72 -2.85
N PHE A 1079 -13.14 44.63 -1.53
CA PHE A 1079 -13.37 45.81 -0.68
C PHE A 1079 -12.16 46.75 -0.66
N TYR A 1080 -10.94 46.20 -0.54
CA TYR A 1080 -9.72 46.99 -0.57
C TYR A 1080 -9.55 47.73 -1.90
N LEU A 1081 -9.76 47.05 -3.02
CA LEU A 1081 -9.68 47.64 -4.36
C LEU A 1081 -10.73 48.73 -4.55
N TYR A 1082 -11.98 48.48 -4.13
CA TYR A 1082 -13.04 49.48 -4.19
C TYR A 1082 -12.73 50.71 -3.34
N ALA A 1083 -12.19 50.53 -2.13
CA ALA A 1083 -11.78 51.62 -1.27
C ALA A 1083 -10.61 52.46 -1.85
N ASN A 1084 -9.71 51.84 -2.63
CA ASN A 1084 -8.68 52.61 -3.34
C ASN A 1084 -9.26 53.35 -4.55
N TYR A 1085 -10.20 52.75 -5.27
CA TYR A 1085 -10.89 53.42 -6.37
C TYR A 1085 -11.61 54.70 -5.89
N THR A 1086 -12.38 54.61 -4.80
CA THR A 1086 -13.10 55.78 -4.26
C THR A 1086 -12.18 56.90 -3.78
N ARG A 1087 -10.93 56.58 -3.41
CA ARG A 1087 -9.92 57.56 -2.98
C ARG A 1087 -9.10 58.14 -4.12
N THR A 1088 -8.84 57.37 -5.18
CA THR A 1088 -7.86 57.72 -6.22
C THR A 1088 -8.47 58.00 -7.59
N GLY A 1089 -9.70 57.54 -7.84
CA GLY A 1089 -10.35 57.61 -9.16
C GLY A 1089 -9.73 56.71 -10.24
N ILE A 1090 -8.75 55.87 -9.90
CA ILE A 1090 -8.02 55.04 -10.88
C ILE A 1090 -8.87 53.84 -11.30
N SER A 1091 -9.26 53.81 -12.57
CA SER A 1091 -10.16 52.78 -13.14
C SER A 1091 -9.63 51.34 -13.04
N GLY A 1092 -8.31 51.15 -12.98
CA GLY A 1092 -7.72 49.82 -12.76
C GLY A 1092 -8.18 49.15 -11.46
N PHE A 1093 -8.39 49.93 -10.39
CA PHE A 1093 -8.87 49.39 -9.11
C PHE A 1093 -10.33 48.94 -9.17
N VAL A 1094 -11.20 49.64 -9.92
CA VAL A 1094 -12.60 49.20 -10.06
C VAL A 1094 -12.70 47.91 -10.88
N LEU A 1095 -11.86 47.73 -11.91
CA LEU A 1095 -11.80 46.48 -12.67
C LEU A 1095 -11.36 45.30 -11.79
N GLY A 1096 -10.33 45.50 -10.97
CA GLY A 1096 -9.89 44.49 -10.01
C GLY A 1096 -10.93 44.19 -8.92
N ALA A 1097 -11.64 45.21 -8.44
CA ALA A 1097 -12.72 45.05 -7.46
C ALA A 1097 -13.87 44.22 -8.04
N VAL A 1098 -14.24 44.46 -9.30
CA VAL A 1098 -15.25 43.66 -10.02
C VAL A 1098 -14.80 42.22 -10.19
N GLY A 1099 -13.54 41.99 -10.60
CA GLY A 1099 -12.99 40.64 -10.76
C GLY A 1099 -12.97 39.83 -9.45
N SER A 1100 -12.40 40.39 -8.38
CA SER A 1100 -12.38 39.74 -7.06
C SER A 1100 -13.79 39.62 -6.46
N GLY A 1101 -14.65 40.62 -6.66
CA GLY A 1101 -16.05 40.55 -6.23
C GLY A 1101 -16.83 39.43 -6.91
N GLY A 1102 -16.58 39.20 -8.20
CA GLY A 1102 -17.16 38.07 -8.95
C GLY A 1102 -16.70 36.71 -8.40
N LEU A 1103 -15.41 36.56 -8.09
CA LEU A 1103 -14.87 35.32 -7.51
C LEU A 1103 -15.36 35.10 -6.07
N ALA A 1104 -15.50 36.16 -5.27
CA ALA A 1104 -16.10 36.08 -3.94
C ALA A 1104 -17.58 35.65 -4.00
N ALA A 1105 -18.36 36.22 -4.92
CA ALA A 1105 -19.75 35.83 -5.14
C ALA A 1105 -19.87 34.37 -5.62
N MET A 1106 -18.94 33.92 -6.47
CA MET A 1106 -18.87 32.52 -6.90
C MET A 1106 -18.50 31.58 -5.74
N GLY A 1107 -17.57 31.97 -4.88
CA GLY A 1107 -17.23 31.23 -3.66
C GLY A 1107 -18.43 31.10 -2.70
N LEU A 1108 -19.15 32.20 -2.47
CA LEU A 1108 -20.36 32.21 -1.65
C LEU A 1108 -21.46 31.34 -2.26
N TRP A 1109 -21.63 31.42 -3.58
CA TRP A 1109 -22.54 30.57 -4.33
C TRP A 1109 -22.21 29.09 -4.12
N CYS A 1110 -20.95 28.71 -4.29
CA CYS A 1110 -20.51 27.33 -4.05
C CYS A 1110 -20.78 26.90 -2.60
N LEU A 1111 -20.55 27.74 -1.59
CA LEU A 1111 -20.85 27.40 -0.19
C LEU A 1111 -22.35 27.25 0.08
N MET A 1112 -23.20 28.09 -0.53
CA MET A 1112 -24.64 28.04 -0.31
C MET A 1112 -25.33 26.87 -1.02
N PHE A 1113 -24.70 26.29 -2.05
CA PHE A 1113 -25.36 25.34 -2.95
C PHE A 1113 -24.58 24.03 -3.20
N ALA A 1114 -23.46 23.78 -2.50
CA ALA A 1114 -22.66 22.55 -2.64
C ALA A 1114 -23.18 21.35 -1.84
N ASP A 1115 -23.86 21.55 -0.70
CA ASP A 1115 -24.34 20.45 0.15
C ASP A 1115 -25.84 20.17 -0.01
N GLY A 1116 -26.18 18.93 -0.38
CA GLY A 1116 -27.46 18.30 -0.04
C GLY A 1116 -28.72 18.68 -0.85
N SER A 1117 -29.28 17.67 -1.52
CA SER A 1117 -30.59 17.69 -2.18
C SER A 1117 -31.75 18.25 -1.32
N HIS A 1118 -32.40 19.33 -1.77
CA HIS A 1118 -33.68 19.77 -1.21
C HIS A 1118 -34.85 19.51 -2.18
N ILE A 1119 -35.56 18.40 -1.96
CA ILE A 1119 -36.88 18.17 -2.57
C ILE A 1119 -37.92 18.95 -1.74
N SER A 1120 -38.74 19.76 -2.40
CA SER A 1120 -39.77 20.54 -1.71
C SER A 1120 -40.87 19.62 -1.16
N ARG A 1121 -41.02 19.53 0.17
CA ARG A 1121 -42.10 18.77 0.82
C ARG A 1121 -43.52 19.19 0.41
N ARG A 1122 -43.71 20.39 -0.14
CA ARG A 1122 -45.02 20.91 -0.54
C ARG A 1122 -45.40 20.60 -1.99
N THR A 1123 -44.42 20.33 -2.86
CA THR A 1123 -44.66 20.15 -4.30
C THR A 1123 -44.04 18.88 -4.88
N GLY A 1124 -43.22 18.14 -4.12
CA GLY A 1124 -42.52 16.94 -4.58
C GLY A 1124 -41.48 17.20 -5.67
N LYS A 1125 -41.25 18.46 -6.06
CA LYS A 1125 -40.27 18.82 -7.08
C LYS A 1125 -38.88 18.90 -6.50
N ASP A 1126 -37.95 18.30 -7.22
CA ASP A 1126 -36.52 18.47 -7.07
C ASP A 1126 -36.14 19.93 -7.34
N LYS A 1127 -35.60 20.61 -6.32
CA LYS A 1127 -35.06 21.96 -6.47
C LYS A 1127 -33.54 21.95 -6.67
N ARG A 1128 -32.95 20.88 -7.23
CA ARG A 1128 -31.61 20.90 -7.82
C ARG A 1128 -31.47 22.20 -8.61
N VAL A 1129 -30.61 23.07 -8.10
CA VAL A 1129 -30.57 24.48 -8.44
C VAL A 1129 -30.36 24.60 -9.95
N SER A 1130 -31.34 25.23 -10.61
CA SER A 1130 -31.12 26.04 -11.80
C SER A 1130 -30.12 27.13 -11.43
N GLY A 1131 -28.83 26.81 -11.49
CA GLY A 1131 -27.76 27.64 -10.95
C GLY A 1131 -26.90 28.24 -12.05
N PHE A 1132 -27.02 29.54 -12.26
CA PHE A 1132 -26.04 30.31 -13.02
C PHE A 1132 -24.62 30.01 -12.49
N PRO A 1133 -23.62 29.74 -13.37
CA PRO A 1133 -23.64 29.95 -14.82
C PRO A 1133 -24.01 28.69 -15.65
N PHE A 1134 -24.29 27.54 -15.04
CA PHE A 1134 -24.49 26.28 -15.77
C PHE A 1134 -25.98 25.90 -15.87
N GLY A 1135 -26.52 25.97 -17.08
CA GLY A 1135 -27.91 25.64 -17.36
C GLY A 1135 -28.22 24.14 -17.23
N ASN A 1136 -29.34 23.82 -16.57
CA ASN A 1136 -29.84 22.45 -16.46
C ASN A 1136 -30.47 21.99 -17.79
N ARG A 1137 -29.82 21.05 -18.47
CA ARG A 1137 -30.26 20.47 -19.75
C ARG A 1137 -31.50 19.57 -19.58
N GLU A 1138 -31.66 18.88 -18.46
CA GLU A 1138 -32.83 18.02 -18.15
C GLU A 1138 -34.12 18.84 -17.96
N ALA A 1139 -34.02 20.02 -17.34
CA ALA A 1139 -35.17 20.92 -17.18
C ALA A 1139 -35.68 21.50 -18.52
N ARG A 1140 -34.80 21.56 -19.54
CA ARG A 1140 -35.14 22.06 -20.88
C ARG A 1140 -35.78 20.97 -21.74
N GLU A 1141 -35.40 19.71 -21.57
CA GLU A 1141 -36.02 18.57 -22.27
C GLU A 1141 -37.45 18.27 -21.77
N ALA A 1142 -37.74 18.54 -20.49
CA ALA A 1142 -39.10 18.35 -19.94
C ALA A 1142 -40.12 19.43 -20.36
N ARG A 1143 -39.68 20.62 -20.81
CA ARG A 1143 -40.59 21.65 -21.37
C ARG A 1143 -41.02 21.37 -22.82
N GLY A 1144 -40.33 20.47 -23.53
CA GLY A 1144 -40.66 20.09 -24.91
C GLY A 1144 -41.76 19.03 -25.06
N LYS A 1145 -42.29 18.46 -23.96
CA LYS A 1145 -43.30 17.37 -23.99
C LYS A 1145 -44.69 17.77 -23.46
N LYS A 1146 -44.97 19.07 -23.35
CA LYS A 1146 -46.35 19.58 -23.15
C LYS A 1146 -46.63 20.66 -24.19
N GLY A 1147 -46.92 20.19 -25.41
CA GLY A 1147 -47.28 21.00 -26.56
C GLY A 1147 -46.91 20.27 -27.84
N LEU A 1148 -47.84 19.41 -28.28
CA LEU A 1148 -47.81 18.47 -29.42
C LEU A 1148 -47.20 17.09 -29.13
#